data_AF-A0A8H8JPX9-F1
#
_entry.id   AF-A0A8H8JPX9-F1
#
_cell.length_a   1.000
_cell.length_b   1.000
_cell.length_c   1.000
_cell.angle_alpha   90.00
_cell.angle_beta   90.00
_cell.angle_gamma   90.00
#
_symmetry.space_group_name_H-M   'P 1'
#
loop_
_entity.id
_entity.type
_entity.pdbx_description
1 polymer ?
#
loop_
_entity_poly.entity_id
_entity_poly.type
_entity_poly.pdbx_seq_one_letter_code
_entity_poly.pdbx_strand_id
1 'polypeptide(L)'
;MEVSSPEYVPADNLDTLHGEGRAQDDARGDDGDCSVGNDNNGSSLSEREMAESDCEAEDENGSGNGSDDDSGESDATIISEREENLDADLLEGYENPNTPSEGTTDNPIDREANVELEEIVDQHGIKTYIEKYPGAMAGEPVGQVPLGEDQHYPDVGELANRDAFGIAKLLMESGVSGRFRNCYLRLKRIRALMPWKNNRALIKDVDKLPHGPDWAVSALRINGATGAEVVESWSRSPLDVLKQMVKNKQIGPKMELKPVRKYASRDRTQRIRDEGWTADRMWDLQNEIGKNDPNATVLCCVVSSDETKLTSFSGDKKAHPVYMTLTNIPKHYRRKTSKRANVLIGYLPVPKLDCIPDKEERCKTRRNLFHHCLGAMLEPLAKACETGVEMEFHDGGIRCIYPVLMAYIADFPEQCKVAWSAPICKRDVVLDALEKDMSTGSALFNRLGLFQTMPAAEPFWKRHQYTDIGCLLTPDLLHQLHKGVLKDHLTKWAAHIAGKRIIDKRHTTMPELHGMRHFKNGISAVSQWTGRELKEMAKVLLPIVATEDKEVVTAMRAMLDFVYLAHSSSLSDTELDAMEKALRTFHELKVIFRQYGAVATKKGFHGIPKIHMISHYVYIICQLRTPDGYNTETSERLHIDFAKLGYRASNKINATKQMALYIQRLEALAMHESYLEEQAERLWQEQNIQEIRQHQQQVAPATWENIEEDEEEWDEWYDEEEVDDDEADEDEDEDIVSGGVHDVDIEGDILAESGDAIGGEQSASREGGSWEQEQPHADDPLDQDPRFHPVPECHLAKTPTTRGVKISDVATMNLARGLATDLTLFLRREHPEQARSIRISENVKLNVWSCARLYHAPAPFKPTEGSHIDVVRAQPAKIDRFERIRRPPRFDTVLILRDKGKSGIHRYQAARVRVIFMLPAALRDLYSKPLVYVELFYHMSNHPQSGTGLFTTTRALKPGTNLRDCEVIPLSLIRMTCHLAPMYSTLDIDDSIGPITSHSDLLQLCRTFYFNIFATYALYELLRHWGQDGSP
;
A
#
# COMPACT_ATOMS: atom_id res chain seq x y z
N MET A 1 -18.95 -62.97 -39.89
CA MET A 1 -19.94 -62.15 -40.61
C MET A 1 -19.11 -61.11 -41.35
N GLU A 2 -18.50 -61.54 -42.46
CA GLU A 2 -19.04 -61.34 -43.83
C GLU A 2 -18.75 -59.91 -44.31
N VAL A 3 -17.82 -59.61 -45.24
CA VAL A 3 -17.14 -60.34 -46.34
C VAL A 3 -17.98 -60.57 -47.61
N SER A 4 -17.58 -59.82 -48.65
CA SER A 4 -17.63 -60.10 -50.11
C SER A 4 -18.92 -59.93 -50.94
N SER A 5 -18.81 -59.15 -52.02
CA SER A 5 -18.85 -59.66 -53.42
C SER A 5 -18.28 -58.62 -54.44
N PRO A 6 -17.84 -59.03 -55.67
CA PRO A 6 -16.65 -58.45 -56.33
C PRO A 6 -16.77 -58.15 -57.86
N GLU A 7 -15.65 -57.75 -58.53
CA GLU A 7 -15.12 -58.16 -59.87
C GLU A 7 -13.85 -57.30 -60.24
N TYR A 8 -12.65 -57.85 -60.57
CA TYR A 8 -12.06 -58.23 -61.90
C TYR A 8 -11.69 -57.01 -62.82
N VAL A 9 -10.56 -56.88 -63.59
CA VAL A 9 -9.55 -57.73 -64.30
C VAL A 9 -8.14 -57.01 -64.39
N PRO A 10 -6.96 -57.67 -64.60
CA PRO A 10 -5.60 -57.05 -64.62
C PRO A 10 -4.84 -57.03 -66.00
N ALA A 11 -3.66 -56.36 -66.10
CA ALA A 11 -2.52 -56.71 -67.01
C ALA A 11 -1.21 -55.84 -66.89
N ASP A 12 -0.06 -56.53 -66.83
CA ASP A 12 1.24 -56.36 -67.55
C ASP A 12 2.34 -55.26 -67.38
N ASN A 13 3.59 -55.77 -67.54
CA ASN A 13 4.90 -55.18 -67.96
C ASN A 13 5.87 -54.53 -66.92
N LEU A 14 7.20 -54.49 -67.16
CA LEU A 14 8.25 -55.50 -67.52
C LEU A 14 9.66 -54.82 -67.58
N ASP A 15 10.73 -55.59 -67.38
CA ASP A 15 12.18 -55.35 -67.71
C ASP A 15 12.99 -54.23 -66.98
N THR A 16 14.18 -54.42 -66.37
CA THR A 16 15.48 -55.15 -66.60
C THR A 16 16.56 -54.31 -67.34
N LEU A 17 17.90 -54.38 -67.10
CA LEU A 17 18.78 -55.21 -66.22
C LEU A 17 20.18 -54.55 -65.97
N HIS A 18 21.01 -55.14 -65.08
CA HIS A 18 22.48 -55.06 -64.85
C HIS A 18 23.06 -53.90 -63.98
N GLY A 19 24.07 -54.12 -63.10
CA GLY A 19 24.79 -55.35 -62.74
C GLY A 19 25.87 -55.18 -61.63
N GLU A 20 26.07 -56.26 -60.85
CA GLU A 20 27.23 -56.71 -60.02
C GLU A 20 28.16 -55.75 -59.22
N GLY A 21 28.47 -56.11 -57.96
CA GLY A 21 29.70 -55.61 -57.29
C GLY A 21 29.90 -55.79 -55.77
N ARG A 22 30.12 -57.03 -55.27
CA ARG A 22 30.84 -57.42 -54.02
C ARG A 22 30.60 -56.64 -52.69
N ALA A 23 30.03 -57.32 -51.67
CA ALA A 23 30.73 -57.89 -50.50
C ALA A 23 31.08 -56.86 -49.39
N GLN A 24 30.94 -57.12 -48.09
CA GLN A 24 30.87 -58.40 -47.37
C GLN A 24 30.21 -58.15 -45.99
N ASP A 25 29.24 -58.98 -45.57
CA ASP A 25 28.67 -58.99 -44.20
C ASP A 25 28.48 -60.46 -43.78
N ASP A 26 29.09 -60.86 -42.67
CA ASP A 26 28.92 -62.21 -42.10
C ASP A 26 27.84 -62.21 -41.00
N ALA A 27 26.97 -63.22 -41.06
CA ALA A 27 25.82 -63.43 -40.18
C ALA A 27 26.26 -63.95 -38.78
N ARG A 28 25.69 -63.45 -37.67
CA ARG A 28 24.48 -63.89 -36.93
C ARG A 28 24.53 -65.28 -36.25
N GLY A 29 23.83 -65.35 -35.10
CA GLY A 29 23.45 -66.56 -34.35
C GLY A 29 24.43 -66.86 -33.20
N ASP A 30 24.02 -67.09 -31.96
CA ASP A 30 22.71 -67.20 -31.28
C ASP A 30 22.95 -66.81 -29.78
N ASP A 31 22.01 -66.57 -28.87
CA ASP A 31 20.55 -66.84 -28.83
C ASP A 31 19.85 -65.97 -27.75
N GLY A 32 18.56 -65.62 -27.97
CA GLY A 32 17.52 -65.26 -26.98
C GLY A 32 17.69 -64.06 -26.00
N ASP A 33 16.62 -63.44 -25.50
CA ASP A 33 15.21 -63.37 -25.92
C ASP A 33 14.55 -62.17 -25.20
N CYS A 34 14.01 -61.19 -25.93
CA CYS A 34 13.35 -59.98 -25.37
C CYS A 34 12.51 -59.22 -26.41
N SER A 35 11.22 -59.53 -26.56
CA SER A 35 10.19 -58.75 -27.30
C SER A 35 8.80 -59.36 -27.09
N VAL A 36 7.63 -58.70 -27.18
CA VAL A 36 7.25 -57.28 -27.35
C VAL A 36 5.77 -57.11 -26.93
N GLY A 37 5.34 -55.87 -26.63
CA GLY A 37 3.95 -55.40 -26.83
C GLY A 37 3.32 -54.65 -25.66
N ASN A 38 2.64 -53.51 -25.81
CA ASN A 38 2.60 -52.43 -26.80
C ASN A 38 1.65 -51.33 -26.22
N ASP A 39 1.92 -50.07 -26.57
CA ASP A 39 0.99 -48.92 -26.77
C ASP A 39 -0.07 -48.49 -25.70
N ASN A 40 0.09 -47.26 -25.16
CA ASN A 40 -0.69 -46.09 -25.61
C ASN A 40 -0.39 -44.72 -24.91
N ASN A 41 -0.07 -43.71 -25.73
CA ASN A 41 -0.47 -42.28 -25.75
C ASN A 41 -0.73 -41.40 -24.48
N GLY A 42 -0.29 -40.13 -24.57
CA GLY A 42 -0.82 -38.95 -23.82
C GLY A 42 0.24 -38.10 -23.07
N SER A 43 1.05 -37.25 -23.71
CA SER A 43 0.79 -35.87 -24.17
C SER A 43 0.72 -34.75 -23.10
N SER A 44 1.81 -33.99 -22.98
CA SER A 44 1.89 -32.50 -22.83
C SER A 44 0.83 -31.73 -22.03
N LEU A 45 1.23 -31.13 -20.90
CA LEU A 45 0.55 -29.97 -20.27
C LEU A 45 1.56 -29.02 -19.60
N SER A 46 2.02 -27.99 -20.31
CA SER A 46 2.74 -26.85 -19.73
C SER A 46 2.54 -25.54 -20.52
N GLU A 47 1.33 -25.33 -21.04
CA GLU A 47 0.88 -24.08 -21.68
C GLU A 47 -0.60 -23.84 -21.31
N ARG A 48 -0.88 -22.79 -20.50
CA ARG A 48 -2.17 -22.07 -20.40
C ARG A 48 -2.18 -21.01 -19.26
N GLU A 49 -1.25 -20.07 -19.32
CA GLU A 49 -1.43 -18.72 -18.73
C GLU A 49 -1.07 -17.61 -19.75
N MET A 50 -1.48 -17.82 -21.02
CA MET A 50 -1.61 -16.78 -22.04
C MET A 50 -2.80 -17.13 -22.95
N ALA A 51 -4.01 -16.66 -22.58
CA ALA A 51 -5.19 -16.66 -23.45
C ALA A 51 -6.37 -15.93 -22.75
N GLU A 52 -6.35 -14.59 -22.75
CA GLU A 52 -7.56 -13.73 -22.88
C GLU A 52 -7.13 -12.25 -22.97
N SER A 53 -6.22 -11.94 -23.92
CA SER A 53 -5.86 -10.57 -24.30
C SER A 53 -5.83 -10.41 -25.83
N ASP A 54 -6.80 -11.03 -26.50
CA ASP A 54 -6.82 -11.13 -27.96
C ASP A 54 -7.85 -10.18 -28.56
N CYS A 55 -7.43 -8.93 -28.72
CA CYS A 55 -7.94 -8.02 -29.76
C CYS A 55 -6.83 -7.08 -30.27
N GLU A 56 -5.63 -7.63 -30.51
CA GLU A 56 -4.74 -7.08 -31.51
C GLU A 56 -4.92 -7.91 -32.79
N ALA A 57 -5.14 -7.24 -33.92
CA ALA A 57 -5.28 -7.91 -35.21
C ALA A 57 -3.88 -8.25 -35.75
N GLU A 58 -3.62 -9.54 -35.98
CA GLU A 58 -2.46 -10.00 -36.74
C GLU A 58 -2.88 -10.20 -38.20
N ASP A 59 -2.35 -9.36 -39.10
CA ASP A 59 -2.45 -9.57 -40.55
C ASP A 59 -1.48 -10.69 -40.96
N GLU A 60 -2.00 -11.86 -41.32
CA GLU A 60 -1.18 -12.96 -41.85
C GLU A 60 -0.73 -12.70 -43.31
N ASN A 61 0.57 -12.87 -43.57
CA ASN A 61 1.15 -12.78 -44.91
C ASN A 61 0.70 -13.94 -45.81
N GLY A 62 -0.03 -13.64 -46.88
CA GLY A 62 -0.22 -14.55 -48.01
C GLY A 62 0.98 -14.54 -48.95
N SER A 63 1.72 -15.64 -49.04
CA SER A 63 2.86 -15.79 -49.95
C SER A 63 2.45 -15.81 -51.43
N GLY A 64 3.07 -14.95 -52.25
CA GLY A 64 2.96 -14.97 -53.71
C GLY A 64 4.31 -14.71 -54.37
N ASN A 65 4.79 -15.64 -55.20
CA ASN A 65 6.08 -15.53 -55.88
C ASN A 65 6.11 -14.39 -56.91
N GLY A 66 7.19 -13.62 -56.93
CA GLY A 66 7.57 -12.70 -57.99
C GLY A 66 9.06 -12.38 -57.88
N SER A 67 9.79 -12.43 -59.00
CA SER A 67 11.24 -12.29 -59.07
C SER A 67 11.70 -10.86 -59.42
N ASP A 68 13.02 -10.68 -59.32
CA ASP A 68 13.86 -9.72 -60.05
C ASP A 68 14.21 -8.38 -59.38
N ASP A 69 15.45 -7.95 -59.70
CA ASP A 69 16.29 -6.91 -59.08
C ASP A 69 15.74 -5.46 -59.20
N ASP A 70 16.10 -4.58 -58.25
CA ASP A 70 17.15 -3.53 -58.42
C ASP A 70 17.32 -2.68 -57.13
N SER A 71 18.38 -1.89 -57.11
CA SER A 71 18.94 -0.98 -56.10
C SER A 71 18.04 0.19 -55.62
N GLY A 72 18.30 0.69 -54.39
CA GLY A 72 17.61 1.86 -53.84
C GLY A 72 18.01 2.25 -52.40
N GLU A 73 19.15 2.90 -52.23
CA GLU A 73 19.61 3.46 -50.94
C GLU A 73 18.98 4.85 -50.71
N SER A 74 17.85 4.96 -49.97
CA SER A 74 17.34 6.23 -49.37
C SER A 74 15.97 6.11 -48.66
N ASP A 75 15.90 5.47 -47.48
CA ASP A 75 14.66 5.51 -46.66
C ASP A 75 14.91 5.61 -45.13
N ALA A 76 16.16 5.52 -44.67
CA ALA A 76 16.48 5.58 -43.24
C ALA A 76 16.33 7.00 -42.63
N THR A 77 16.51 8.06 -43.43
CA THR A 77 16.52 9.45 -42.96
C THR A 77 15.13 10.06 -42.79
N ILE A 78 14.14 9.58 -43.57
CA ILE A 78 12.76 10.09 -43.53
C ILE A 78 12.01 9.54 -42.29
N ILE A 79 12.44 8.39 -41.77
CA ILE A 79 11.88 7.80 -40.55
C ILE A 79 12.38 8.55 -39.30
N SER A 80 13.66 8.96 -39.24
CA SER A 80 14.18 9.73 -38.09
C SER A 80 13.53 11.11 -37.95
N GLU A 81 13.39 11.86 -39.06
CA GLU A 81 12.71 13.18 -39.03
C GLU A 81 11.23 13.05 -38.63
N ARG A 82 10.59 11.91 -38.89
CA ARG A 82 9.19 11.67 -38.53
C ARG A 82 9.01 11.14 -37.10
N GLU A 83 10.00 10.44 -36.54
CA GLU A 83 10.04 10.06 -35.12
C GLU A 83 10.32 11.29 -34.23
N GLU A 84 11.25 12.18 -34.60
CA GLU A 84 11.53 13.43 -33.85
C GLU A 84 10.30 14.35 -33.78
N ASN A 85 9.58 14.54 -34.89
CA ASN A 85 8.39 15.39 -34.89
C ASN A 85 7.20 14.82 -34.07
N LEU A 86 7.11 13.50 -33.87
CA LEU A 86 6.01 12.89 -33.09
C LEU A 86 6.28 12.86 -31.57
N ASP A 87 7.54 12.69 -31.15
CA ASP A 87 7.91 12.91 -29.74
C ASP A 87 7.95 14.42 -29.42
N ALA A 88 8.21 15.30 -30.40
CA ALA A 88 8.03 16.76 -30.27
C ALA A 88 6.54 17.15 -30.14
N ASP A 89 5.62 16.62 -30.96
CA ASP A 89 4.17 16.86 -30.82
C ASP A 89 3.61 16.45 -29.44
N LEU A 90 4.24 15.47 -28.77
CA LEU A 90 3.91 15.06 -27.39
C LEU A 90 4.51 15.98 -26.31
N LEU A 91 5.50 16.80 -26.64
CA LEU A 91 6.13 17.79 -25.75
C LEU A 91 5.60 19.21 -25.99
N GLU A 92 5.31 19.58 -27.23
CA GLU A 92 4.70 20.86 -27.63
C GLU A 92 3.17 20.86 -27.41
N GLY A 93 2.53 19.68 -27.38
CA GLY A 93 1.11 19.53 -27.02
C GLY A 93 0.76 19.71 -25.55
N TYR A 94 1.75 19.98 -24.68
CA TYR A 94 1.58 20.28 -23.26
C TYR A 94 1.81 21.78 -22.97
N GLU A 95 0.97 22.64 -23.53
CA GLU A 95 0.73 23.94 -22.89
C GLU A 95 0.06 23.70 -21.54
N ASN A 96 0.63 24.28 -20.49
CA ASN A 96 0.13 24.15 -19.12
C ASN A 96 -1.29 24.75 -19.03
N PRO A 97 -2.34 24.01 -18.63
CA PRO A 97 -3.67 24.57 -18.46
C PRO A 97 -3.76 25.63 -17.34
N ASN A 98 -2.68 25.84 -16.57
CA ASN A 98 -2.54 26.94 -15.61
C ASN A 98 -1.89 28.22 -16.21
N THR A 99 -1.59 28.29 -17.51
CA THR A 99 -1.13 29.54 -18.14
C THR A 99 -2.32 30.49 -18.34
N PRO A 100 -2.38 31.68 -17.72
CA PRO A 100 -3.50 32.60 -17.89
C PRO A 100 -3.45 33.21 -19.30
N SER A 101 -4.54 33.12 -20.06
CA SER A 101 -4.62 33.65 -21.42
C SER A 101 -4.55 35.18 -21.45
N GLU A 102 -3.48 35.75 -22.00
CA GLU A 102 -3.41 37.19 -22.30
C GLU A 102 -4.42 37.56 -23.40
N GLY A 103 -5.51 38.26 -23.05
CA GLY A 103 -6.59 38.47 -24.03
C GLY A 103 -7.69 39.49 -23.77
N THR A 104 -7.81 40.11 -22.58
CA THR A 104 -8.57 41.37 -22.43
C THR A 104 -8.23 42.08 -21.12
N THR A 105 -7.98 43.39 -21.20
CA THR A 105 -7.59 44.21 -20.05
C THR A 105 -8.79 44.61 -19.18
N ASP A 106 -9.18 43.74 -18.26
CA ASP A 106 -9.92 44.10 -17.04
C ASP A 106 -9.32 43.29 -15.87
N ASN A 107 -8.39 43.89 -15.13
CA ASN A 107 -7.65 43.22 -14.04
C ASN A 107 -8.61 42.76 -12.92
N PRO A 108 -8.73 41.45 -12.63
CA PRO A 108 -9.52 40.96 -11.48
C PRO A 108 -8.76 41.06 -10.14
N ILE A 109 -7.49 41.46 -10.19
CA ILE A 109 -6.54 41.43 -9.07
C ILE A 109 -7.00 42.27 -7.86
N ASP A 110 -7.81 43.31 -8.07
CA ASP A 110 -8.33 44.20 -7.00
C ASP A 110 -9.63 43.72 -6.32
N ARG A 111 -10.07 42.46 -6.50
CA ARG A 111 -11.32 41.95 -5.87
C ARG A 111 -11.18 40.72 -4.96
N GLU A 112 -10.07 40.01 -4.97
CA GLU A 112 -9.91 38.77 -4.18
C GLU A 112 -9.19 38.95 -2.82
N ALA A 113 -8.63 40.13 -2.56
CA ALA A 113 -7.75 40.40 -1.39
C ALA A 113 -8.43 40.39 0.00
N ASN A 114 -9.72 40.05 0.10
CA ASN A 114 -10.52 40.16 1.34
C ASN A 114 -11.13 38.83 1.83
N VAL A 115 -10.79 37.68 1.24
CA VAL A 115 -11.25 36.37 1.74
C VAL A 115 -10.33 35.93 2.88
N GLU A 116 -10.81 36.10 4.11
CA GLU A 116 -10.12 35.73 5.35
C GLU A 116 -9.84 34.21 5.39
N LEU A 117 -8.56 33.85 5.53
CA LEU A 117 -8.13 32.47 5.69
C LEU A 117 -8.20 32.07 7.16
N GLU A 118 -8.80 30.91 7.44
CA GLU A 118 -8.74 30.30 8.76
C GLU A 118 -7.36 29.67 8.97
N GLU A 119 -6.66 30.08 10.03
CA GLU A 119 -5.42 29.45 10.46
C GLU A 119 -5.75 28.24 11.35
N ILE A 120 -5.52 27.04 10.84
CA ILE A 120 -5.58 25.80 11.62
C ILE A 120 -4.18 25.47 12.09
N VAL A 121 -4.02 25.38 13.41
CA VAL A 121 -2.81 24.88 14.05
C VAL A 121 -3.08 23.45 14.49
N ASP A 122 -2.28 22.50 14.00
CA ASP A 122 -2.40 21.11 14.44
C ASP A 122 -1.76 20.87 15.82
N GLN A 123 -1.89 19.65 16.34
CA GLN A 123 -1.32 19.19 17.61
C GLN A 123 0.23 19.29 17.71
N HIS A 124 0.92 19.62 16.62
CA HIS A 124 2.37 19.78 16.54
C HIS A 124 2.77 21.24 16.22
N GLY A 125 1.83 22.18 16.25
CA GLY A 125 2.08 23.61 16.04
C GLY A 125 2.12 24.06 14.58
N ILE A 126 1.76 23.21 13.62
CA ILE A 126 1.85 23.54 12.19
C ILE A 126 0.64 24.33 11.74
N LYS A 127 0.92 25.52 11.19
CA LYS A 127 -0.06 26.44 10.61
C LYS A 127 -0.40 26.01 9.19
N THR A 128 -1.60 25.47 9.01
CA THR A 128 -2.27 25.33 7.71
C THR A 128 -3.25 26.48 7.55
N TYR A 129 -3.36 27.06 6.36
CA TYR A 129 -4.34 28.11 6.06
C TYR A 129 -5.45 27.54 5.18
N ILE A 130 -6.71 27.70 5.60
CA ILE A 130 -7.87 27.18 4.88
C ILE A 130 -8.72 28.31 4.32
N GLU A 131 -8.94 28.27 3.01
CA GLU A 131 -10.00 29.01 2.33
C GLU A 131 -11.27 28.14 2.33
N LYS A 132 -12.30 28.59 3.05
CA LYS A 132 -13.62 27.97 3.07
C LYS A 132 -14.39 28.29 1.80
N TYR A 133 -15.24 27.36 1.35
CA TYR A 133 -16.14 27.59 0.23
C TYR A 133 -17.09 28.78 0.51
N PRO A 134 -17.23 29.76 -0.41
CA PRO A 134 -18.01 30.98 -0.17
C PRO A 134 -19.53 30.77 -0.18
N GLY A 135 -20.02 29.66 -0.73
CA GLY A 135 -21.46 29.36 -0.75
C GLY A 135 -21.96 28.94 0.62
N ALA A 136 -22.57 29.87 1.36
CA ALA A 136 -23.01 29.67 2.74
C ALA A 136 -23.93 28.47 2.96
N MET A 137 -24.79 28.15 1.98
CA MET A 137 -25.82 27.10 2.06
C MET A 137 -25.33 25.69 1.65
N ALA A 138 -24.17 25.56 1.00
CA ALA A 138 -23.64 24.25 0.60
C ALA A 138 -23.32 23.42 1.84
N GLY A 139 -23.86 22.19 1.98
CA GLY A 139 -23.67 21.36 3.18
C GLY A 139 -24.50 21.77 4.40
N GLU A 140 -25.28 22.86 4.33
CA GLU A 140 -26.20 23.26 5.40
C GLU A 140 -27.56 22.55 5.29
N PRO A 141 -28.27 22.31 6.40
CA PRO A 141 -29.60 21.74 6.37
C PRO A 141 -30.64 22.73 5.79
N VAL A 142 -31.38 22.30 4.77
CA VAL A 142 -32.57 23.00 4.25
C VAL A 142 -33.81 22.81 5.14
N GLY A 143 -33.78 21.81 6.03
CA GLY A 143 -34.81 21.53 7.01
C GLY A 143 -34.30 20.61 8.11
N GLN A 144 -35.15 20.33 9.10
CA GLN A 144 -34.89 19.35 10.15
C GLN A 144 -36.01 18.32 10.18
N VAL A 145 -35.65 17.07 10.50
CA VAL A 145 -36.65 16.04 10.81
C VAL A 145 -37.34 16.40 12.13
N PRO A 146 -38.69 16.33 12.22
CA PRO A 146 -39.38 16.57 13.47
C PRO A 146 -38.92 15.61 14.57
N LEU A 147 -38.53 16.15 15.73
CA LEU A 147 -38.27 15.37 16.95
C LEU A 147 -39.56 14.64 17.38
N GLY A 148 -39.72 13.38 16.99
CA GLY A 148 -40.97 12.66 17.30
C GLY A 148 -41.20 11.26 16.73
N GLU A 149 -40.30 10.67 15.95
CA GLU A 149 -40.41 9.26 15.53
C GLU A 149 -39.11 8.49 15.82
N ASP A 150 -38.92 8.07 17.08
CA ASP A 150 -38.05 6.92 17.37
C ASP A 150 -38.63 5.72 16.61
N GLN A 151 -37.96 5.32 15.52
CA GLN A 151 -38.33 4.11 14.79
C GLN A 151 -38.23 2.93 15.75
N HIS A 152 -39.39 2.33 16.07
CA HIS A 152 -39.47 1.21 17.01
C HIS A 152 -38.59 0.06 16.52
N TYR A 153 -37.45 -0.13 17.20
CA TYR A 153 -36.50 -1.17 16.85
C TYR A 153 -37.20 -2.54 16.94
N PRO A 154 -37.08 -3.42 15.94
CA PRO A 154 -37.87 -4.65 15.89
C PRO A 154 -37.52 -5.60 17.04
N ASP A 155 -38.46 -6.49 17.39
CA ASP A 155 -38.18 -7.60 18.30
C ASP A 155 -37.19 -8.59 17.67
N VAL A 156 -35.92 -8.43 18.04
CA VAL A 156 -34.81 -9.28 17.61
C VAL A 156 -34.73 -10.61 18.37
N GLY A 157 -35.59 -10.83 19.38
CA GLY A 157 -35.58 -12.02 20.23
C GLY A 157 -34.26 -12.19 21.00
N GLU A 158 -33.67 -13.39 20.92
CA GLU A 158 -32.44 -13.77 21.63
C GLU A 158 -31.25 -12.84 21.37
N LEU A 159 -31.22 -12.14 20.23
CA LEU A 159 -30.13 -11.21 19.88
C LEU A 159 -30.14 -9.91 20.72
N ALA A 160 -31.22 -9.62 21.46
CA ALA A 160 -31.25 -8.51 22.41
C ALA A 160 -30.29 -8.74 23.61
N ASN A 161 -29.86 -9.98 23.85
CA ASN A 161 -28.85 -10.31 24.83
C ASN A 161 -27.45 -10.15 24.21
N ARG A 162 -26.57 -9.34 24.84
CA ARG A 162 -25.22 -9.01 24.31
C ARG A 162 -24.32 -10.24 24.14
N ASP A 163 -24.39 -11.24 25.02
CA ASP A 163 -23.58 -12.46 24.91
C ASP A 163 -24.06 -13.34 23.74
N ALA A 164 -25.38 -13.51 23.61
CA ALA A 164 -25.99 -14.21 22.48
C ALA A 164 -25.65 -13.52 21.15
N PHE A 165 -25.74 -12.19 21.10
CA PHE A 165 -25.30 -11.39 19.96
C PHE A 165 -23.81 -11.60 19.65
N GLY A 166 -22.92 -11.54 20.65
CA GLY A 166 -21.49 -11.78 20.47
C GLY A 166 -21.18 -13.16 19.87
N ILE A 167 -21.88 -14.21 20.33
CA ILE A 167 -21.78 -15.56 19.74
C ILE A 167 -22.27 -15.58 18.29
N ALA A 168 -23.40 -14.92 17.98
CA ALA A 168 -23.93 -14.83 16.63
C ALA A 168 -22.96 -14.09 15.69
N LYS A 169 -22.44 -12.95 16.12
CA LYS A 169 -21.45 -12.14 15.41
C LYS A 169 -20.19 -12.96 15.10
N LEU A 170 -19.56 -13.56 16.12
CA LEU A 170 -18.37 -14.39 15.96
C LEU A 170 -18.57 -15.56 14.98
N LEU A 171 -19.68 -16.30 15.09
CA LEU A 171 -19.99 -17.43 14.20
C LEU A 171 -20.33 -17.02 12.77
N MET A 172 -20.74 -15.78 12.55
CA MET A 172 -21.02 -15.22 11.23
C MET A 172 -19.76 -14.62 10.61
N GLU A 173 -19.01 -13.78 11.33
CA GLU A 173 -17.82 -13.09 10.81
C GLU A 173 -16.65 -14.03 10.52
N SER A 174 -16.51 -15.13 11.27
CA SER A 174 -15.46 -16.15 11.05
C SER A 174 -15.52 -16.90 9.71
N GLY A 175 -16.49 -16.62 8.82
CA GLY A 175 -16.54 -17.20 7.46
C GLY A 175 -16.82 -18.70 7.39
N VAL A 176 -17.05 -19.34 8.55
CA VAL A 176 -17.26 -20.78 8.67
C VAL A 176 -18.53 -21.24 7.94
N SER A 177 -18.52 -22.49 7.47
CA SER A 177 -19.68 -23.06 6.79
C SER A 177 -20.90 -23.19 7.72
N GLY A 178 -22.11 -23.14 7.15
CA GLY A 178 -23.34 -23.43 7.90
C GLY A 178 -23.36 -24.85 8.52
N ARG A 179 -22.57 -25.80 7.97
CA ARG A 179 -22.36 -27.12 8.57
C ARG A 179 -21.53 -27.03 9.86
N PHE A 180 -20.45 -26.25 9.85
CA PHE A 180 -19.61 -26.01 11.04
C PHE A 180 -20.41 -25.31 12.15
N ARG A 181 -21.11 -24.20 11.86
CA ARG A 181 -22.00 -23.54 12.83
C ARG A 181 -23.01 -24.51 13.44
N ASN A 182 -23.59 -25.39 12.63
CA ASN A 182 -24.55 -26.39 13.11
C ASN A 182 -23.90 -27.49 13.97
N CYS A 183 -22.63 -27.81 13.76
CA CYS A 183 -21.86 -28.68 14.66
C CYS A 183 -21.54 -27.98 15.98
N TYR A 184 -21.04 -26.74 15.92
CA TYR A 184 -20.68 -25.91 17.07
C TYR A 184 -21.86 -25.74 18.04
N LEU A 185 -23.01 -25.27 17.55
CA LEU A 185 -24.26 -25.10 18.33
C LEU A 185 -24.81 -26.42 18.93
N ARG A 186 -24.29 -27.58 18.51
CA ARG A 186 -24.69 -28.91 19.00
C ARG A 186 -23.64 -29.58 19.89
N LEU A 187 -22.49 -28.95 20.13
CA LEU A 187 -21.43 -29.47 21.00
C LEU A 187 -21.95 -29.69 22.43
N LYS A 188 -21.81 -30.91 22.96
CA LYS A 188 -22.42 -31.33 24.23
C LYS A 188 -22.10 -30.41 25.42
N ARG A 189 -20.88 -29.85 25.47
CA ARG A 189 -20.41 -28.98 26.57
C ARG A 189 -21.09 -27.60 26.59
N ILE A 190 -21.36 -27.01 25.41
CA ILE A 190 -21.88 -25.63 25.30
C ILE A 190 -23.36 -25.57 24.91
N ARG A 191 -23.96 -26.65 24.39
CA ARG A 191 -25.35 -26.68 23.90
C ARG A 191 -26.41 -26.23 24.91
N ALA A 192 -26.15 -26.34 26.21
CA ALA A 192 -27.05 -25.85 27.27
C ALA A 192 -27.00 -24.32 27.46
N LEU A 193 -25.93 -23.67 26.99
CA LEU A 193 -25.67 -22.23 27.06
C LEU A 193 -26.02 -21.50 25.75
N MET A 194 -26.26 -22.23 24.66
CA MET A 194 -26.57 -21.65 23.35
C MET A 194 -28.08 -21.38 23.20
N PRO A 195 -28.53 -20.17 22.82
CA PRO A 195 -29.95 -19.91 22.56
C PRO A 195 -30.47 -20.69 21.33
N TRP A 196 -29.60 -20.96 20.35
CA TRP A 196 -30.00 -21.65 19.11
C TRP A 196 -29.71 -23.16 19.11
N LYS A 197 -30.76 -23.95 18.86
CA LYS A 197 -30.68 -25.42 18.75
C LYS A 197 -29.96 -25.92 17.48
N ASN A 198 -29.79 -25.06 16.47
CA ASN A 198 -29.17 -25.35 15.17
C ASN A 198 -28.91 -24.04 14.39
N ASN A 199 -28.11 -24.11 13.31
CA ASN A 199 -27.79 -22.95 12.46
C ASN A 199 -29.04 -22.29 11.83
N ARG A 200 -30.12 -23.03 11.55
CA ARG A 200 -31.34 -22.45 10.96
C ARG A 200 -32.09 -21.54 11.94
N ALA A 201 -32.03 -21.83 13.24
CA ALA A 201 -32.59 -20.95 14.27
C ALA A 201 -31.78 -19.65 14.38
N LEU A 202 -30.44 -19.76 14.49
CA LEU A 202 -29.53 -18.61 14.49
C LEU A 202 -29.78 -17.69 13.28
N ILE A 203 -29.73 -18.25 12.07
CA ILE A 203 -29.95 -17.47 10.85
C ILE A 203 -31.35 -16.84 10.82
N LYS A 204 -32.39 -17.51 11.35
CA LYS A 204 -33.74 -16.93 11.41
C LYS A 204 -33.81 -15.69 12.31
N ASP A 205 -33.08 -15.67 13.43
CA ASP A 205 -33.05 -14.49 14.30
C ASP A 205 -32.18 -13.38 13.72
N VAL A 206 -31.05 -13.72 13.09
CA VAL A 206 -30.23 -12.74 12.34
C VAL A 206 -31.03 -12.12 11.17
N ASP A 207 -31.88 -12.90 10.50
CA ASP A 207 -32.79 -12.44 9.44
C ASP A 207 -33.93 -11.51 9.95
N LYS A 208 -34.05 -11.26 11.27
CA LYS A 208 -34.95 -10.24 11.84
C LYS A 208 -34.28 -8.87 12.03
N LEU A 209 -32.95 -8.83 12.02
CA LEU A 209 -32.20 -7.60 12.30
C LEU A 209 -32.45 -6.56 11.18
N PRO A 210 -32.52 -5.25 11.51
CA PRO A 210 -32.62 -4.19 10.51
C PRO A 210 -31.54 -4.27 9.42
N HIS A 211 -32.03 -4.13 8.19
CA HIS A 211 -31.33 -4.21 6.90
C HIS A 211 -30.49 -3.00 6.45
N GLY A 212 -29.44 -3.22 5.65
CA GLY A 212 -29.17 -2.35 4.51
C GLY A 212 -30.14 -2.60 3.35
N PRO A 213 -30.08 -1.81 2.26
CA PRO A 213 -30.96 -1.93 1.10
C PRO A 213 -30.99 -3.34 0.49
N ASP A 214 -32.19 -3.76 0.10
CA ASP A 214 -32.44 -5.07 -0.50
C ASP A 214 -31.75 -5.29 -1.86
N TRP A 215 -31.46 -6.57 -2.14
CA TRP A 215 -30.91 -7.00 -3.41
C TRP A 215 -31.99 -7.22 -4.48
N ALA A 216 -31.86 -6.50 -5.59
CA ALA A 216 -32.53 -6.78 -6.85
C ALA A 216 -31.68 -7.73 -7.72
N VAL A 217 -32.37 -8.54 -8.53
CA VAL A 217 -31.74 -9.45 -9.51
C VAL A 217 -32.32 -9.17 -10.89
N SER A 218 -31.46 -8.80 -11.83
CA SER A 218 -31.81 -8.68 -13.24
C SER A 218 -31.33 -9.91 -14.00
N ALA A 219 -32.27 -10.73 -14.48
CA ALA A 219 -31.97 -11.90 -15.29
C ALA A 219 -32.00 -11.53 -16.77
N LEU A 220 -30.84 -11.50 -17.40
CA LEU A 220 -30.65 -11.12 -18.81
C LEU A 220 -30.45 -12.37 -19.65
N ARG A 221 -31.20 -12.50 -20.74
CA ARG A 221 -31.07 -13.61 -21.70
C ARG A 221 -30.25 -13.16 -22.90
N ILE A 222 -29.05 -13.69 -23.03
CA ILE A 222 -28.18 -13.50 -24.18
C ILE A 222 -28.44 -14.66 -25.15
N ASN A 223 -28.84 -14.34 -26.39
CA ASN A 223 -28.97 -15.36 -27.44
C ASN A 223 -27.73 -15.29 -28.33
N GLY A 224 -27.24 -16.45 -28.78
CA GLY A 224 -26.15 -16.56 -29.75
C GLY A 224 -26.42 -17.69 -30.74
N ALA A 225 -25.50 -17.90 -31.69
CA ALA A 225 -25.69 -18.83 -32.80
C ALA A 225 -25.93 -20.29 -32.36
N THR A 226 -25.43 -20.71 -31.20
CA THR A 226 -25.53 -22.10 -30.71
C THR A 226 -26.51 -22.28 -29.53
N GLY A 227 -27.21 -21.23 -29.09
CA GLY A 227 -28.19 -21.33 -28.02
C GLY A 227 -28.47 -20.01 -27.30
N ALA A 228 -28.85 -20.08 -26.02
CA ALA A 228 -29.02 -18.90 -25.19
C ALA A 228 -28.48 -19.14 -23.77
N GLU A 229 -27.76 -18.16 -23.24
CA GLU A 229 -27.25 -18.12 -21.87
C GLU A 229 -28.09 -17.12 -21.06
N VAL A 230 -28.50 -17.49 -19.84
CA VAL A 230 -29.18 -16.57 -18.92
C VAL A 230 -28.21 -16.20 -17.83
N VAL A 231 -27.99 -14.90 -17.66
CA VAL A 231 -27.01 -14.32 -16.73
C VAL A 231 -27.74 -13.48 -15.68
N GLU A 232 -27.31 -13.56 -14.43
CA GLU A 232 -27.89 -12.76 -13.34
C GLU A 232 -26.95 -11.62 -12.98
N SER A 233 -27.44 -10.38 -13.10
CA SER A 233 -26.82 -9.20 -12.47
C SER A 233 -27.47 -8.98 -11.11
N TRP A 234 -26.68 -8.99 -10.04
CA TRP A 234 -27.14 -8.73 -8.68
C TRP A 234 -26.77 -7.31 -8.29
N SER A 235 -27.72 -6.53 -7.80
CA SER A 235 -27.50 -5.12 -7.45
C SER A 235 -28.39 -4.68 -6.30
N ARG A 236 -28.02 -3.59 -5.63
CA ARG A 236 -28.91 -2.82 -4.76
C ARG A 236 -28.82 -1.35 -5.12
N SER A 237 -29.87 -0.60 -4.81
CA SER A 237 -29.95 0.84 -5.10
C SER A 237 -28.78 1.60 -4.45
N PRO A 238 -27.85 2.17 -5.22
CA PRO A 238 -26.73 2.92 -4.64
C PRO A 238 -27.23 4.18 -3.94
N LEU A 239 -28.36 4.75 -4.40
CA LEU A 239 -29.00 5.91 -3.78
C LEU A 239 -29.49 5.61 -2.36
N ASP A 240 -30.03 4.40 -2.11
CA ASP A 240 -30.48 4.03 -0.77
C ASP A 240 -29.30 3.59 0.13
N VAL A 241 -28.22 3.09 -0.47
CA VAL A 241 -26.94 2.92 0.23
C VAL A 241 -26.38 4.28 0.68
N LEU A 242 -26.43 5.32 -0.16
CA LEU A 242 -26.01 6.67 0.23
C LEU A 242 -26.84 7.21 1.40
N LYS A 243 -28.17 7.10 1.35
CA LYS A 243 -29.06 7.50 2.46
C LYS A 243 -28.71 6.79 3.77
N GLN A 244 -28.34 5.51 3.71
CA GLN A 244 -27.89 4.76 4.89
C GLN A 244 -26.52 5.25 5.38
N MET A 245 -25.58 5.53 4.47
CA MET A 245 -24.23 5.99 4.82
C MET A 245 -24.23 7.37 5.49
N VAL A 246 -25.05 8.33 5.01
CA VAL A 246 -25.10 9.69 5.60
C VAL A 246 -25.83 9.74 6.95
N LYS A 247 -26.73 8.79 7.21
CA LYS A 247 -27.40 8.61 8.51
C LYS A 247 -26.55 7.87 9.54
N ASN A 248 -25.50 7.15 9.12
CA ASN A 248 -24.67 6.37 10.02
C ASN A 248 -23.94 7.29 11.01
N LYS A 249 -24.16 7.12 12.32
CA LYS A 249 -23.58 7.99 13.36
C LYS A 249 -22.08 7.84 13.57
N GLN A 250 -21.44 6.75 13.10
CA GLN A 250 -19.99 6.59 13.16
C GLN A 250 -19.29 7.26 11.96
N ILE A 251 -19.92 7.25 10.78
CA ILE A 251 -19.32 7.77 9.53
C ILE A 251 -19.77 9.22 9.26
N GLY A 252 -21.05 9.53 9.45
CA GLY A 252 -21.67 10.82 9.16
C GLY A 252 -20.92 12.02 9.78
N PRO A 253 -20.64 12.03 11.11
CA PRO A 253 -19.90 13.11 11.76
C PRO A 253 -18.45 13.27 11.29
N LYS A 254 -17.95 12.38 10.44
CA LYS A 254 -16.60 12.45 9.83
C LYS A 254 -16.64 12.86 8.36
N MET A 255 -17.81 13.11 7.78
CA MET A 255 -17.95 13.52 6.37
C MET A 255 -17.74 15.03 6.22
N GLU A 256 -16.82 15.42 5.33
CA GLU A 256 -16.67 16.83 4.92
C GLU A 256 -17.56 17.11 3.71
N LEU A 257 -18.57 17.97 3.93
CA LEU A 257 -19.60 18.30 2.94
C LEU A 257 -19.27 19.55 2.13
N LYS A 258 -18.46 20.46 2.70
CA LYS A 258 -18.01 21.70 2.06
C LYS A 258 -16.62 21.48 1.45
N PRO A 259 -16.39 21.83 0.17
CA PRO A 259 -15.03 21.86 -0.36
C PRO A 259 -14.23 22.98 0.33
N VAL A 260 -12.91 22.84 0.34
CA VAL A 260 -11.97 23.83 0.90
C VAL A 260 -10.74 23.93 0.00
N ARG A 261 -9.98 25.02 0.11
CA ARG A 261 -8.62 25.07 -0.43
C ARG A 261 -7.64 25.21 0.72
N LYS A 262 -6.69 24.27 0.79
CA LYS A 262 -5.70 24.14 1.86
C LYS A 262 -4.37 24.71 1.38
N TYR A 263 -3.72 25.53 2.19
CA TYR A 263 -2.46 26.20 1.84
C TYR A 263 -1.42 26.05 2.96
N ALA A 264 -0.14 25.91 2.59
CA ALA A 264 0.98 25.90 3.52
C ALA A 264 1.32 27.31 4.06
N SER A 265 0.83 28.36 3.40
CA SER A 265 1.18 29.75 3.66
C SER A 265 -0.02 30.70 3.51
N ARG A 266 -0.04 31.77 4.32
CA ARG A 266 -1.15 32.74 4.34
C ARG A 266 -1.29 33.56 3.05
N ASP A 267 -0.22 33.65 2.28
CA ASP A 267 -0.17 34.32 0.97
C ASP A 267 -0.72 33.47 -0.18
N ARG A 268 -1.19 32.24 0.11
CA ARG A 268 -1.76 31.29 -0.87
C ARG A 268 -0.78 30.80 -1.93
N THR A 269 0.52 31.00 -1.75
CA THR A 269 1.57 30.65 -2.73
C THR A 269 1.88 29.15 -2.84
N GLN A 270 1.43 28.34 -1.88
CA GLN A 270 1.61 26.89 -1.87
C GLN A 270 0.32 26.20 -1.46
N ARG A 271 -0.43 25.66 -2.44
CA ARG A 271 -1.61 24.85 -2.19
C ARG A 271 -1.22 23.42 -1.85
N ILE A 272 -2.00 22.80 -0.97
CA ILE A 272 -1.88 21.41 -0.52
C ILE A 272 -3.11 20.64 -1.01
N ARG A 273 -2.90 19.40 -1.48
CA ARG A 273 -3.95 18.45 -1.88
C ARG A 273 -3.72 17.11 -1.20
N ASP A 274 -4.70 16.64 -0.43
CA ASP A 274 -4.61 15.42 0.38
C ASP A 274 -5.93 14.62 0.46
N GLU A 275 -7.07 15.31 0.55
CA GLU A 275 -8.40 14.74 0.73
C GLU A 275 -9.42 15.22 -0.31
N GLY A 276 -10.57 14.54 -0.38
CA GLY A 276 -11.53 14.67 -1.49
C GLY A 276 -12.15 16.08 -1.61
N TRP A 277 -12.32 16.73 -0.47
CA TRP A 277 -12.83 18.10 -0.35
C TRP A 277 -11.77 19.18 -0.62
N THR A 278 -10.48 18.82 -0.73
CA THR A 278 -9.39 19.77 -1.11
C THR A 278 -9.15 19.85 -2.62
N ALA A 279 -9.72 18.90 -3.36
CA ALA A 279 -9.48 18.69 -4.78
C ALA A 279 -10.29 19.66 -5.66
N ASP A 280 -9.72 20.01 -6.81
CA ASP A 280 -10.29 21.02 -7.72
C ASP A 280 -11.70 20.65 -8.20
N ARG A 281 -11.92 19.38 -8.58
CA ARG A 281 -13.19 18.95 -9.17
C ARG A 281 -14.38 19.10 -8.21
N MET A 282 -14.19 18.91 -6.89
CA MET A 282 -15.30 19.08 -5.94
C MET A 282 -15.68 20.56 -5.76
N TRP A 283 -14.69 21.45 -5.72
CA TRP A 283 -14.92 22.90 -5.67
C TRP A 283 -15.64 23.39 -6.93
N ASP A 284 -15.20 22.94 -8.10
CA ASP A 284 -15.79 23.33 -9.38
C ASP A 284 -17.21 22.79 -9.59
N LEU A 285 -17.47 21.54 -9.21
CA LEU A 285 -18.82 20.97 -9.22
C LEU A 285 -19.77 21.71 -8.27
N GLN A 286 -19.30 22.05 -7.08
CA GLN A 286 -20.10 22.81 -6.11
C GLN A 286 -20.43 24.21 -6.65
N ASN A 287 -19.53 24.85 -7.41
CA ASN A 287 -19.80 26.09 -8.14
C ASN A 287 -20.75 25.89 -9.34
N GLU A 288 -20.61 24.81 -10.11
CA GLU A 288 -21.42 24.54 -11.29
C GLU A 288 -22.88 24.28 -10.92
N ILE A 289 -23.11 23.42 -9.93
CA ILE A 289 -24.44 23.07 -9.42
C ILE A 289 -25.01 24.22 -8.59
N GLY A 290 -24.19 24.85 -7.74
CA GLY A 290 -24.59 25.97 -6.86
C GLY A 290 -25.10 27.22 -7.58
N LYS A 291 -24.78 27.40 -8.87
CA LYS A 291 -25.36 28.44 -9.73
C LYS A 291 -26.84 28.26 -9.99
N ASN A 292 -27.32 27.00 -10.00
CA ASN A 292 -28.71 26.64 -10.31
C ASN A 292 -29.51 26.34 -9.04
N ASP A 293 -28.93 25.63 -8.08
CA ASP A 293 -29.48 25.42 -6.74
C ASP A 293 -28.49 25.87 -5.66
N PRO A 294 -28.69 27.04 -5.03
CA PRO A 294 -27.83 27.51 -3.94
C PRO A 294 -27.76 26.56 -2.73
N ASN A 295 -28.76 25.69 -2.53
CA ASN A 295 -28.82 24.74 -1.41
C ASN A 295 -28.12 23.41 -1.72
N ALA A 296 -27.59 23.24 -2.94
CA ALA A 296 -26.96 22.01 -3.37
C ALA A 296 -25.75 21.64 -2.52
N THR A 297 -25.64 20.36 -2.16
CA THR A 297 -24.48 19.77 -1.49
C THR A 297 -23.97 18.61 -2.34
N VAL A 298 -22.71 18.67 -2.78
CA VAL A 298 -22.15 17.61 -3.63
C VAL A 298 -21.62 16.45 -2.79
N LEU A 299 -22.15 15.24 -3.04
CA LEU A 299 -21.56 13.99 -2.56
C LEU A 299 -20.84 13.28 -3.71
N CYS A 300 -19.53 13.11 -3.55
CA CYS A 300 -18.63 12.63 -4.58
C CYS A 300 -18.51 11.11 -4.51
N CYS A 301 -19.36 10.40 -5.26
CA CYS A 301 -19.40 8.95 -5.34
C CYS A 301 -18.19 8.38 -6.07
N VAL A 302 -17.50 7.42 -5.45
CA VAL A 302 -16.43 6.62 -6.04
C VAL A 302 -16.93 5.21 -6.21
N VAL A 303 -16.78 4.64 -7.40
CA VAL A 303 -17.10 3.23 -7.70
C VAL A 303 -15.81 2.45 -7.92
N SER A 304 -15.81 1.16 -7.62
CA SER A 304 -14.70 0.28 -7.98
C SER A 304 -15.19 -1.11 -8.38
N SER A 305 -14.63 -1.70 -9.43
CA SER A 305 -14.88 -3.09 -9.83
C SER A 305 -13.57 -3.80 -10.20
N ASP A 306 -13.54 -5.10 -9.96
CA ASP A 306 -12.49 -6.02 -10.44
C ASP A 306 -13.02 -7.46 -10.41
N GLU A 307 -12.46 -8.33 -11.25
CA GLU A 307 -12.88 -9.73 -11.40
C GLU A 307 -12.00 -10.67 -10.56
N THR A 308 -12.55 -11.16 -9.44
CA THR A 308 -11.79 -11.96 -8.47
C THR A 308 -12.05 -13.46 -8.57
N LYS A 309 -10.99 -14.28 -8.47
CA LYS A 309 -11.07 -15.76 -8.39
C LYS A 309 -11.53 -16.18 -6.99
N LEU A 310 -12.54 -17.06 -6.92
CA LEU A 310 -13.15 -17.54 -5.67
C LEU A 310 -12.49 -18.81 -5.11
N THR A 311 -11.64 -19.48 -5.90
CA THR A 311 -10.96 -20.74 -5.54
C THR A 311 -9.54 -20.79 -6.12
N SER A 312 -8.56 -21.15 -5.30
CA SER A 312 -7.14 -21.23 -5.72
C SER A 312 -6.84 -22.41 -6.66
N PHE A 313 -7.54 -23.53 -6.49
CA PHE A 313 -7.24 -24.81 -7.19
C PHE A 313 -8.14 -25.13 -8.39
N SER A 314 -9.17 -24.31 -8.66
CA SER A 314 -10.04 -24.47 -9.84
C SER A 314 -10.38 -23.09 -10.41
N GLY A 315 -9.86 -22.74 -11.59
CA GLY A 315 -10.00 -21.40 -12.18
C GLY A 315 -11.44 -21.00 -12.57
N ASP A 316 -12.36 -21.96 -12.62
CA ASP A 316 -13.73 -21.83 -13.15
C ASP A 316 -14.72 -21.02 -12.29
N LYS A 317 -14.35 -20.64 -11.06
CA LYS A 317 -15.24 -19.89 -10.15
C LYS A 317 -14.69 -18.49 -9.88
N LYS A 318 -15.37 -17.50 -10.46
CA LYS A 318 -15.07 -16.07 -10.32
C LYS A 318 -16.29 -15.30 -9.83
N ALA A 319 -16.06 -14.10 -9.31
CA ALA A 319 -17.10 -13.09 -9.07
C ALA A 319 -16.56 -11.73 -9.51
N HIS A 320 -17.46 -10.83 -9.93
CA HIS A 320 -17.11 -9.47 -10.30
C HIS A 320 -17.90 -8.48 -9.42
N PRO A 321 -17.47 -8.26 -8.16
CA PRO A 321 -18.10 -7.31 -7.26
C PRO A 321 -17.93 -5.86 -7.73
N VAL A 322 -18.90 -5.02 -7.36
CA VAL A 322 -18.85 -3.56 -7.51
C VAL A 322 -19.04 -2.94 -6.14
N TYR A 323 -18.11 -2.08 -5.74
CA TYR A 323 -18.15 -1.34 -4.48
C TYR A 323 -18.38 0.15 -4.72
N MET A 324 -18.87 0.84 -3.69
CA MET A 324 -19.05 2.28 -3.67
C MET A 324 -18.56 2.88 -2.34
N THR A 325 -17.98 4.10 -2.42
CA THR A 325 -17.63 4.95 -1.28
C THR A 325 -17.79 6.43 -1.66
N LEU A 326 -17.50 7.36 -0.73
CA LEU A 326 -17.61 8.81 -0.92
C LEU A 326 -16.24 9.48 -0.73
N THR A 327 -15.83 10.39 -1.62
CA THR A 327 -14.56 11.13 -1.40
C THR A 327 -14.63 12.05 -0.17
N ASN A 328 -15.84 12.45 0.22
CA ASN A 328 -16.19 13.20 1.44
C ASN A 328 -15.80 12.49 2.75
N ILE A 329 -15.57 11.16 2.73
CA ILE A 329 -15.12 10.42 3.91
C ILE A 329 -13.58 10.40 3.95
N PRO A 330 -12.94 10.74 5.08
CA PRO A 330 -11.49 10.70 5.24
C PRO A 330 -10.88 9.37 4.82
N LYS A 331 -9.76 9.42 4.09
CA LYS A 331 -9.13 8.23 3.48
C LYS A 331 -8.70 7.19 4.50
N HIS A 332 -8.28 7.61 5.69
CA HIS A 332 -7.92 6.68 6.77
C HIS A 332 -9.13 5.90 7.34
N TYR A 333 -10.35 6.46 7.26
CA TYR A 333 -11.59 5.70 7.51
C TYR A 333 -11.93 4.77 6.33
N ARG A 334 -11.79 5.25 5.08
CA ARG A 334 -12.09 4.44 3.89
C ARG A 334 -11.20 3.21 3.74
N ARG A 335 -9.92 3.27 4.14
CA ARG A 335 -8.99 2.12 4.10
C ARG A 335 -9.34 1.02 5.11
N LYS A 336 -9.99 1.35 6.23
CA LYS A 336 -10.34 0.36 7.26
C LYS A 336 -11.66 -0.34 6.89
N THR A 337 -11.60 -1.57 6.38
CA THR A 337 -12.82 -2.32 5.98
C THR A 337 -13.78 -2.52 7.15
N SER A 338 -13.27 -2.65 8.38
CA SER A 338 -14.04 -2.68 9.63
C SER A 338 -14.91 -1.43 9.86
N LYS A 339 -14.51 -0.26 9.36
CA LYS A 339 -15.29 0.99 9.45
C LYS A 339 -16.38 1.12 8.37
N ARG A 340 -16.53 0.13 7.48
CA ARG A 340 -17.66 -0.03 6.54
C ARG A 340 -17.94 1.19 5.63
N ALA A 341 -16.94 2.04 5.44
CA ALA A 341 -17.00 3.20 4.55
C ALA A 341 -16.93 2.83 3.06
N ASN A 342 -16.68 1.56 2.73
CA ASN A 342 -16.86 0.97 1.40
C ASN A 342 -17.99 -0.06 1.46
N VAL A 343 -18.93 0.02 0.52
CA VAL A 343 -20.15 -0.81 0.50
C VAL A 343 -20.27 -1.54 -0.84
N LEU A 344 -20.50 -2.85 -0.81
CA LEU A 344 -20.73 -3.67 -2.01
C LEU A 344 -22.10 -3.35 -2.63
N ILE A 345 -22.17 -2.65 -3.76
CA ILE A 345 -23.45 -2.29 -4.42
C ILE A 345 -23.93 -3.33 -5.45
N GLY A 346 -23.07 -4.26 -5.88
CA GLY A 346 -23.46 -5.26 -6.88
C GLY A 346 -22.47 -6.41 -7.08
N TYR A 347 -22.93 -7.44 -7.79
CA TYR A 347 -22.10 -8.40 -8.52
C TYR A 347 -22.50 -8.38 -10.00
N LEU A 348 -21.57 -8.00 -10.86
CA LEU A 348 -21.72 -8.06 -12.31
C LEU A 348 -21.64 -9.52 -12.78
N PRO A 349 -22.34 -9.88 -13.87
CA PRO A 349 -22.27 -11.21 -14.45
C PRO A 349 -20.88 -11.47 -15.06
N VAL A 350 -20.35 -12.67 -14.85
CA VAL A 350 -19.11 -13.17 -15.49
C VAL A 350 -19.46 -14.34 -16.40
N PRO A 351 -20.09 -14.09 -17.57
CA PRO A 351 -20.59 -15.15 -18.44
C PRO A 351 -19.47 -15.78 -19.26
N LYS A 352 -19.64 -17.07 -19.60
CA LYS A 352 -18.74 -17.72 -20.57
C LYS A 352 -19.07 -17.24 -21.99
N LEU A 353 -20.36 -17.12 -22.31
CA LEU A 353 -20.91 -16.83 -23.63
C LEU A 353 -20.50 -17.88 -24.67
N ASP A 354 -20.49 -19.14 -24.26
CA ASP A 354 -20.24 -20.30 -25.14
C ASP A 354 -21.32 -20.43 -26.23
N CYS A 355 -22.47 -19.75 -26.06
CA CYS A 355 -23.51 -19.62 -27.08
C CYS A 355 -23.12 -18.73 -28.28
N ILE A 356 -22.03 -17.97 -28.19
CA ILE A 356 -21.48 -17.11 -29.25
C ILE A 356 -20.11 -17.67 -29.65
N PRO A 357 -20.00 -18.44 -30.75
CA PRO A 357 -18.74 -19.04 -31.19
C PRO A 357 -17.71 -17.99 -31.61
N ASP A 358 -18.15 -16.94 -32.30
CA ASP A 358 -17.28 -15.88 -32.78
C ASP A 358 -16.63 -15.12 -31.61
N LYS A 359 -15.33 -14.89 -31.73
CA LYS A 359 -14.50 -14.33 -30.65
C LYS A 359 -14.71 -12.83 -30.49
N GLU A 360 -14.86 -12.11 -31.60
CA GLU A 360 -15.00 -10.66 -31.60
C GLU A 360 -16.40 -10.25 -31.12
N GLU A 361 -17.44 -10.90 -31.64
CA GLU A 361 -18.83 -10.78 -31.19
C GLU A 361 -18.98 -11.14 -29.71
N ARG A 362 -18.31 -12.20 -29.25
CA ARG A 362 -18.30 -12.58 -27.82
C ARG A 362 -17.64 -11.51 -26.96
N CYS A 363 -16.48 -10.97 -27.36
CA CYS A 363 -15.82 -9.87 -26.64
C CYS A 363 -16.66 -8.58 -26.62
N LYS A 364 -17.26 -8.21 -27.76
CA LYS A 364 -18.23 -7.10 -27.87
C LYS A 364 -19.44 -7.30 -26.96
N THR A 365 -20.00 -8.51 -26.92
CA THR A 365 -21.16 -8.84 -26.07
C THR A 365 -20.82 -8.77 -24.59
N ARG A 366 -19.65 -9.25 -24.16
CA ARG A 366 -19.17 -9.08 -22.76
C ARG A 366 -19.06 -7.61 -22.38
N ARG A 367 -18.51 -6.76 -23.25
CA ARG A 367 -18.41 -5.30 -23.03
C ARG A 367 -19.80 -4.65 -22.94
N ASN A 368 -20.68 -4.93 -23.90
CA ASN A 368 -22.04 -4.37 -23.92
C ASN A 368 -22.84 -4.78 -22.66
N LEU A 369 -22.70 -6.03 -22.22
CA LEU A 369 -23.31 -6.54 -20.99
C LEU A 369 -22.77 -5.83 -19.73
N PHE A 370 -21.46 -5.61 -19.65
CA PHE A 370 -20.83 -4.88 -18.55
C PHE A 370 -21.44 -3.48 -18.40
N HIS A 371 -21.44 -2.67 -19.47
CA HIS A 371 -22.00 -1.31 -19.45
C HIS A 371 -23.51 -1.29 -19.23
N HIS A 372 -24.25 -2.26 -19.76
CA HIS A 372 -25.69 -2.36 -19.52
C HIS A 372 -25.99 -2.67 -18.04
N CYS A 373 -25.29 -3.63 -17.43
CA CYS A 373 -25.49 -4.00 -16.03
C CYS A 373 -25.05 -2.88 -15.08
N LEU A 374 -23.90 -2.26 -15.34
CA LEU A 374 -23.36 -1.16 -14.53
C LEU A 374 -24.20 0.12 -14.69
N GLY A 375 -24.68 0.42 -15.90
CA GLY A 375 -25.60 1.53 -16.15
C GLY A 375 -26.95 1.36 -15.48
N ALA A 376 -27.54 0.15 -15.51
CA ALA A 376 -28.76 -0.14 -14.75
C ALA A 376 -28.54 -0.04 -13.23
N MET A 377 -27.37 -0.43 -12.73
CA MET A 377 -26.99 -0.34 -11.32
C MET A 377 -26.82 1.12 -10.84
N LEU A 378 -26.19 1.98 -11.66
CA LEU A 378 -25.88 3.37 -11.30
C LEU A 378 -26.96 4.39 -11.73
N GLU A 379 -27.98 3.98 -12.50
CA GLU A 379 -29.11 4.82 -12.93
C GLU A 379 -29.79 5.61 -11.79
N PRO A 380 -29.97 5.08 -10.55
CA PRO A 380 -30.52 5.86 -9.44
C PRO A 380 -29.68 7.08 -9.05
N LEU A 381 -28.35 7.01 -9.19
CA LEU A 381 -27.46 8.14 -8.91
C LEU A 381 -27.53 9.20 -10.01
N ALA A 382 -27.52 8.76 -11.28
CA ALA A 382 -27.68 9.66 -12.42
C ALA A 382 -28.95 10.52 -12.28
N LYS A 383 -30.10 9.87 -12.04
CA LYS A 383 -31.40 10.54 -11.85
C LYS A 383 -31.42 11.49 -10.64
N ALA A 384 -30.87 11.07 -9.50
CA ALA A 384 -30.79 11.92 -8.31
C ALA A 384 -29.90 13.16 -8.54
N CYS A 385 -28.92 13.07 -9.45
CA CYS A 385 -28.02 14.17 -9.76
C CYS A 385 -28.59 15.20 -10.76
N GLU A 386 -29.70 14.89 -11.47
CA GLU A 386 -30.36 15.83 -12.40
C GLU A 386 -31.06 16.99 -11.68
N THR A 387 -31.62 16.73 -10.49
CA THR A 387 -32.49 17.68 -9.77
C THR A 387 -32.16 17.82 -8.28
N GLY A 388 -31.18 17.07 -7.78
CA GLY A 388 -30.91 16.95 -6.35
C GLY A 388 -31.94 16.04 -5.66
N VAL A 389 -31.61 15.62 -4.43
CA VAL A 389 -32.51 14.81 -3.60
C VAL A 389 -32.33 15.16 -2.13
N GLU A 390 -33.45 15.37 -1.43
CA GLU A 390 -33.43 15.60 0.01
C GLU A 390 -33.00 14.32 0.74
N MET A 391 -31.96 14.41 1.57
CA MET A 391 -31.52 13.35 2.46
C MET A 391 -31.39 13.85 3.89
N GLU A 392 -31.94 13.09 4.84
CA GLU A 392 -31.68 13.24 6.27
C GLU A 392 -30.32 12.65 6.62
N PHE A 393 -29.53 13.39 7.39
CA PHE A 393 -28.20 13.01 7.89
C PHE A 393 -28.25 12.56 9.35
N HIS A 394 -27.12 12.05 9.84
CA HIS A 394 -26.92 11.61 11.24
C HIS A 394 -27.25 12.67 12.31
N ASP A 395 -27.30 13.96 11.94
CA ASP A 395 -27.62 15.11 12.81
C ASP A 395 -29.11 15.49 12.79
N GLY A 396 -29.95 14.75 12.06
CA GLY A 396 -31.36 15.06 11.83
C GLY A 396 -31.60 16.20 10.83
N GLY A 397 -30.53 16.77 10.26
CA GLY A 397 -30.60 17.78 9.21
C GLY A 397 -30.94 17.17 7.86
N ILE A 398 -31.93 17.75 7.18
CA ILE A 398 -32.29 17.41 5.79
C ILE A 398 -31.48 18.32 4.87
N ARG A 399 -30.74 17.75 3.91
CA ARG A 399 -29.87 18.47 2.97
C ARG A 399 -30.24 18.13 1.52
N CYS A 400 -30.13 19.10 0.61
CA CYS A 400 -30.30 18.85 -0.83
C CYS A 400 -29.00 18.26 -1.41
N ILE A 401 -29.01 16.96 -1.73
CA ILE A 401 -27.83 16.21 -2.13
C ILE A 401 -27.78 16.00 -3.64
N TYR A 402 -26.63 16.28 -4.23
CA TYR A 402 -26.28 15.94 -5.61
C TYR A 402 -25.21 14.84 -5.62
N PRO A 403 -25.57 13.57 -5.85
CA PRO A 403 -24.63 12.46 -5.83
C PRO A 403 -23.91 12.32 -7.19
N VAL A 404 -22.75 12.96 -7.32
CA VAL A 404 -21.95 12.95 -8.55
C VAL A 404 -21.05 11.72 -8.58
N LEU A 405 -21.07 10.96 -9.68
CA LEU A 405 -20.05 9.93 -9.94
C LEU A 405 -18.73 10.62 -10.29
N MET A 406 -17.80 10.62 -9.33
CA MET A 406 -16.55 11.37 -9.36
C MET A 406 -15.39 10.53 -9.90
N ALA A 407 -15.28 9.26 -9.48
CA ALA A 407 -14.11 8.43 -9.75
C ALA A 407 -14.48 6.94 -9.90
N TYR A 408 -13.67 6.22 -10.68
CA TYR A 408 -13.76 4.79 -10.92
C TYR A 408 -12.38 4.13 -10.71
N ILE A 409 -12.28 3.32 -9.67
CA ILE A 409 -11.07 2.56 -9.32
C ILE A 409 -11.13 1.20 -10.03
N ALA A 410 -10.13 0.92 -10.86
CA ALA A 410 -10.04 -0.28 -11.68
C ALA A 410 -8.57 -0.52 -12.07
N ASP A 411 -8.20 -1.77 -12.35
CA ASP A 411 -6.90 -2.10 -12.96
C ASP A 411 -6.87 -1.70 -14.45
N PHE A 412 -5.71 -1.70 -15.12
CA PHE A 412 -5.64 -1.17 -16.50
C PHE A 412 -6.55 -1.92 -17.52
N PRO A 413 -6.57 -3.27 -17.60
CA PRO A 413 -7.57 -4.01 -18.36
C PRO A 413 -9.04 -3.62 -18.07
N GLU A 414 -9.40 -3.42 -16.81
CA GLU A 414 -10.75 -3.02 -16.40
C GLU A 414 -11.03 -1.54 -16.73
N GLN A 415 -10.05 -0.64 -16.59
CA GLN A 415 -10.10 0.76 -17.04
C GLN A 415 -10.40 0.85 -18.55
N CYS A 416 -9.79 0.00 -19.38
CA CYS A 416 -10.12 -0.11 -20.81
C CYS A 416 -11.55 -0.57 -21.07
N LYS A 417 -12.15 -1.40 -20.19
CA LYS A 417 -13.58 -1.74 -20.29
C LYS A 417 -14.43 -0.51 -19.94
N VAL A 418 -14.16 0.15 -18.82
CA VAL A 418 -14.88 1.33 -18.31
C VAL A 418 -14.84 2.51 -19.29
N ALA A 419 -13.69 2.76 -19.92
CA ALA A 419 -13.51 3.80 -20.92
C ALA A 419 -14.30 3.59 -22.23
N TRP A 420 -14.77 2.35 -22.49
CA TRP A 420 -15.30 1.90 -23.79
C TRP A 420 -14.23 1.87 -24.92
N SER A 421 -13.02 2.37 -24.68
CA SER A 421 -11.89 2.44 -25.61
C SER A 421 -10.55 2.45 -24.85
N ALA A 422 -9.43 2.81 -25.51
CA ALA A 422 -8.16 3.01 -24.80
C ALA A 422 -8.25 4.24 -23.87
N PRO A 423 -7.87 4.13 -22.58
CA PRO A 423 -8.08 5.19 -21.61
C PRO A 423 -7.24 6.44 -21.92
N ILE A 424 -7.88 7.60 -21.77
CA ILE A 424 -7.29 8.95 -21.79
C ILE A 424 -6.51 9.28 -23.09
N CYS A 425 -7.25 9.46 -24.18
CA CYS A 425 -6.76 10.13 -25.39
C CYS A 425 -7.72 11.24 -25.84
N LYS A 426 -7.56 12.43 -25.23
CA LYS A 426 -8.19 13.73 -25.54
C LYS A 426 -9.74 13.76 -25.50
N ARG A 427 -10.29 14.31 -24.41
CA ARG A 427 -11.74 14.56 -24.21
C ARG A 427 -12.38 15.24 -25.42
N ASP A 428 -11.74 16.29 -25.93
CA ASP A 428 -12.26 17.06 -27.07
C ASP A 428 -12.16 16.29 -28.39
N VAL A 429 -11.17 15.41 -28.59
CA VAL A 429 -11.13 14.54 -29.78
C VAL A 429 -12.22 13.47 -29.70
N VAL A 430 -12.55 12.96 -28.51
CA VAL A 430 -13.67 12.02 -28.32
C VAL A 430 -15.01 12.72 -28.55
N LEU A 431 -15.18 13.95 -28.06
CA LEU A 431 -16.40 14.74 -28.25
C LEU A 431 -16.55 15.26 -29.69
N ASP A 432 -15.51 15.84 -30.30
CA ASP A 432 -15.46 16.22 -31.72
C ASP A 432 -15.71 15.02 -32.64
N ALA A 433 -15.19 13.85 -32.28
CA ALA A 433 -15.45 12.63 -33.03
C ALA A 433 -16.93 12.22 -32.90
N LEU A 434 -17.53 12.28 -31.72
CA LEU A 434 -18.97 12.01 -31.52
C LEU A 434 -19.84 13.02 -32.29
N GLU A 435 -19.47 14.30 -32.29
CA GLU A 435 -20.23 15.38 -32.97
C GLU A 435 -20.06 15.33 -34.51
N LYS A 436 -18.88 14.92 -35.02
CA LYS A 436 -18.67 14.55 -36.43
C LYS A 436 -19.41 13.28 -36.83
N ASP A 437 -19.50 12.28 -35.96
CA ASP A 437 -20.19 11.03 -36.27
C ASP A 437 -21.72 11.25 -36.37
N MET A 438 -22.27 12.11 -35.52
CA MET A 438 -23.66 12.58 -35.60
C MET A 438 -24.00 13.36 -36.89
N SER A 439 -23.01 13.96 -37.56
CA SER A 439 -23.23 14.85 -38.72
C SER A 439 -22.81 14.27 -40.07
N THR A 440 -21.87 13.31 -40.12
CA THR A 440 -21.33 12.79 -41.40
C THR A 440 -21.40 11.28 -41.60
N GLY A 441 -21.66 10.49 -40.56
CA GLY A 441 -21.79 9.04 -40.67
C GLY A 441 -20.50 8.30 -41.02
N SER A 442 -19.66 8.05 -40.01
CA SER A 442 -18.56 7.08 -40.01
C SER A 442 -17.32 7.34 -40.89
N ALA A 443 -16.17 7.40 -40.21
CA ALA A 443 -14.93 6.78 -40.71
C ALA A 443 -14.01 6.22 -39.58
N LEU A 444 -13.97 6.86 -38.40
CA LEU A 444 -13.03 6.47 -37.34
C LEU A 444 -13.58 5.37 -36.41
N PHE A 445 -14.80 5.52 -35.89
CA PHE A 445 -15.39 4.54 -34.95
C PHE A 445 -15.65 3.17 -35.56
N ASN A 446 -16.03 3.12 -36.85
CA ASN A 446 -16.16 1.85 -37.59
C ASN A 446 -14.81 1.16 -37.82
N ARG A 447 -13.73 1.93 -38.02
CA ARG A 447 -12.37 1.39 -38.16
C ARG A 447 -11.81 0.83 -36.84
N LEU A 448 -12.37 1.26 -35.70
CA LEU A 448 -12.08 0.75 -34.35
C LEU A 448 -13.10 -0.30 -33.87
N GLY A 449 -14.07 -0.70 -34.70
CA GLY A 449 -15.07 -1.73 -34.36
C GLY A 449 -16.07 -1.36 -33.25
N LEU A 450 -16.24 -0.06 -32.96
CA LEU A 450 -16.97 0.41 -31.77
C LEU A 450 -18.50 0.46 -31.92
N PHE A 451 -19.04 0.32 -33.13
CA PHE A 451 -20.49 0.33 -33.41
C PHE A 451 -20.95 -0.85 -34.30
N GLN A 452 -20.91 -2.07 -33.75
CA GLN A 452 -21.55 -3.30 -34.27
C GLN A 452 -21.40 -4.37 -33.17
N THR A 453 -22.42 -5.07 -32.64
CA THR A 453 -23.84 -5.21 -33.03
C THR A 453 -24.76 -5.38 -31.81
N MET A 454 -25.28 -4.28 -31.24
CA MET A 454 -26.52 -4.24 -30.45
C MET A 454 -27.05 -2.79 -30.52
N PRO A 455 -28.29 -2.50 -31.00
CA PRO A 455 -28.72 -1.11 -31.27
C PRO A 455 -28.96 -0.19 -30.05
N ALA A 456 -28.54 -0.58 -28.83
CA ALA A 456 -29.03 0.02 -27.58
C ALA A 456 -28.01 0.12 -26.43
N ALA A 457 -26.72 -0.14 -26.67
CA ALA A 457 -25.68 -0.09 -25.64
C ALA A 457 -24.88 1.21 -25.73
N GLU A 458 -25.21 2.18 -24.88
CA GLU A 458 -24.40 3.37 -24.62
C GLU A 458 -23.48 3.12 -23.41
N PRO A 459 -22.30 3.76 -23.31
CA PRO A 459 -21.46 3.64 -22.13
C PRO A 459 -22.19 4.24 -20.91
N PHE A 460 -22.11 3.56 -19.76
CA PHE A 460 -22.95 3.89 -18.60
C PHE A 460 -22.80 5.35 -18.12
N TRP A 461 -21.57 5.89 -18.18
CA TRP A 461 -21.24 7.23 -17.75
C TRP A 461 -21.90 8.34 -18.60
N LYS A 462 -22.40 8.05 -19.80
CA LYS A 462 -23.11 9.03 -20.66
C LYS A 462 -24.34 9.64 -19.97
N ARG A 463 -24.94 8.91 -19.02
CA ARG A 463 -26.11 9.37 -18.25
C ARG A 463 -25.75 10.25 -17.05
N HIS A 464 -24.47 10.36 -16.68
CA HIS A 464 -24.02 11.12 -15.52
C HIS A 464 -23.54 12.52 -15.96
N GLN A 465 -24.45 13.50 -15.97
CA GLN A 465 -24.23 14.86 -16.47
C GLN A 465 -22.92 15.52 -16.01
N TYR A 466 -22.55 15.32 -14.75
CA TYR A 466 -21.42 16.00 -14.10
C TYR A 466 -20.12 15.16 -14.06
N THR A 467 -20.13 13.95 -14.63
CA THR A 467 -18.97 13.06 -14.68
C THR A 467 -18.06 13.43 -15.86
N ASP A 468 -16.78 13.67 -15.59
CA ASP A 468 -15.76 13.81 -16.63
C ASP A 468 -14.98 12.50 -16.80
N ILE A 469 -15.11 11.87 -17.98
CA ILE A 469 -14.38 10.65 -18.34
C ILE A 469 -12.85 10.82 -18.31
N GLY A 470 -12.35 12.05 -18.50
CA GLY A 470 -10.91 12.38 -18.49
C GLY A 470 -10.27 12.29 -17.11
N CYS A 471 -11.03 12.51 -16.04
CA CYS A 471 -10.56 12.30 -14.65
C CYS A 471 -11.23 11.10 -13.95
N LEU A 472 -12.29 10.52 -14.51
CA LEU A 472 -13.02 9.39 -13.91
C LEU A 472 -12.09 8.21 -13.59
N LEU A 473 -11.13 7.89 -14.46
CA LEU A 473 -10.23 6.76 -14.27
C LEU A 473 -9.05 7.15 -13.38
N THR A 474 -8.95 6.54 -12.20
CA THR A 474 -7.95 6.95 -11.21
C THR A 474 -6.55 6.37 -11.49
N PRO A 475 -5.48 7.10 -11.13
CA PRO A 475 -4.13 6.55 -10.96
C PRO A 475 -4.11 5.29 -10.09
N ASP A 476 -3.27 4.31 -10.46
CA ASP A 476 -3.12 3.05 -9.72
C ASP A 476 -1.65 2.76 -9.38
N LEU A 477 -1.31 2.93 -8.10
CA LEU A 477 0.04 2.73 -7.58
C LEU A 477 0.55 1.29 -7.74
N LEU A 478 -0.31 0.28 -7.56
CA LEU A 478 0.10 -1.12 -7.63
C LEU A 478 0.18 -1.62 -9.07
N HIS A 479 -0.90 -1.51 -9.83
CA HIS A 479 -1.05 -2.11 -11.15
C HIS A 479 -0.40 -1.31 -12.28
N GLN A 480 -0.36 0.03 -12.18
CA GLN A 480 0.33 0.87 -13.16
C GLN A 480 1.81 1.06 -12.76
N LEU A 481 2.12 1.60 -11.57
CA LEU A 481 3.50 1.92 -11.21
C LEU A 481 4.34 0.68 -10.83
N HIS A 482 4.02 0.02 -9.72
CA HIS A 482 4.85 -1.05 -9.15
C HIS A 482 4.93 -2.29 -10.05
N LYS A 483 3.78 -2.83 -10.46
CA LYS A 483 3.68 -4.02 -11.31
C LYS A 483 4.07 -3.68 -12.75
N GLY A 484 3.51 -2.58 -13.29
CA GLY A 484 3.70 -2.15 -14.66
C GLY A 484 5.06 -1.52 -14.95
N VAL A 485 5.25 -0.26 -14.56
CA VAL A 485 6.45 0.51 -14.93
C VAL A 485 7.71 -0.05 -14.27
N LEU A 486 7.68 -0.31 -12.96
CA LEU A 486 8.86 -0.80 -12.23
C LEU A 486 9.19 -2.26 -12.57
N LYS A 487 8.31 -3.21 -12.27
CA LYS A 487 8.60 -4.65 -12.40
C LYS A 487 8.48 -5.18 -13.83
N ASP A 488 7.43 -4.79 -14.58
CA ASP A 488 7.25 -5.33 -15.93
C ASP A 488 8.14 -4.66 -16.99
N HIS A 489 8.72 -3.48 -16.71
CA HIS A 489 9.64 -2.77 -17.61
C HIS A 489 11.01 -2.45 -16.98
N LEU A 490 11.12 -1.46 -16.09
CA LEU A 490 12.43 -0.96 -15.60
C LEU A 490 13.35 -2.04 -15.04
N THR A 491 12.82 -2.95 -14.23
CA THR A 491 13.59 -4.06 -13.63
C THR A 491 14.07 -5.05 -14.68
N LYS A 492 13.28 -5.30 -15.75
CA LYS A 492 13.68 -6.14 -16.87
C LYS A 492 14.73 -5.44 -17.74
N TRP A 493 14.61 -4.13 -17.96
CA TRP A 493 15.62 -3.35 -18.69
C TRP A 493 16.94 -3.28 -17.93
N ALA A 494 16.91 -3.04 -16.61
CA ALA A 494 18.08 -3.12 -15.75
C ALA A 494 18.74 -4.52 -15.79
N ALA A 495 17.95 -5.59 -15.75
CA ALA A 495 18.45 -6.96 -15.87
C ALA A 495 18.97 -7.32 -17.27
N HIS A 496 18.51 -6.63 -18.32
CA HIS A 496 19.06 -6.74 -19.67
C HIS A 496 20.42 -6.03 -19.79
N ILE A 497 20.51 -4.79 -19.28
CA ILE A 497 21.71 -3.94 -19.34
C ILE A 497 22.82 -4.47 -18.40
N ALA A 498 22.54 -4.58 -17.10
CA ALA A 498 23.52 -5.01 -16.10
C ALA A 498 23.74 -6.53 -16.07
N GLY A 499 22.84 -7.30 -16.70
CA GLY A 499 22.83 -8.76 -16.69
C GLY A 499 22.14 -9.36 -15.45
N LYS A 500 21.16 -10.22 -15.69
CA LYS A 500 20.33 -10.94 -14.71
C LYS A 500 21.11 -11.47 -13.48
N ARG A 501 22.24 -12.15 -13.71
CA ARG A 501 23.09 -12.73 -12.62
C ARG A 501 23.69 -11.67 -11.70
N ILE A 502 23.99 -10.47 -12.20
CA ILE A 502 24.53 -9.37 -11.39
C ILE A 502 23.41 -8.76 -10.54
N ILE A 503 22.23 -8.50 -11.12
CA ILE A 503 21.05 -8.02 -10.40
C ILE A 503 20.68 -8.99 -9.26
N ASP A 504 20.54 -10.28 -9.54
CA ASP A 504 20.22 -11.28 -8.51
C ASP A 504 21.27 -11.33 -7.40
N LYS A 505 22.57 -11.32 -7.75
CA LYS A 505 23.64 -11.32 -6.74
C LYS A 505 23.60 -10.06 -5.87
N ARG A 506 23.34 -8.88 -6.45
CA ARG A 506 23.25 -7.61 -5.71
C ARG A 506 22.02 -7.57 -4.81
N HIS A 507 20.86 -8.11 -5.23
CA HIS A 507 19.70 -8.30 -4.35
C HIS A 507 19.99 -9.27 -3.19
N THR A 508 20.64 -10.39 -3.49
CA THR A 508 20.97 -11.48 -2.54
C THR A 508 22.02 -11.08 -1.50
N THR A 509 22.82 -10.03 -1.76
CA THR A 509 23.93 -9.62 -0.89
C THR A 509 23.72 -8.24 -0.26
N MET A 510 22.60 -7.56 -0.58
CA MET A 510 22.25 -6.26 -0.01
C MET A 510 22.10 -6.34 1.52
N PRO A 511 22.73 -5.44 2.30
CA PRO A 511 22.58 -5.41 3.76
C PRO A 511 21.12 -5.33 4.20
N GLU A 512 20.76 -6.11 5.24
CA GLU A 512 19.43 -6.07 5.84
C GLU A 512 19.18 -4.76 6.61
N LEU A 513 17.92 -4.34 6.67
CA LEU A 513 17.39 -3.31 7.58
C LEU A 513 16.05 -3.80 8.14
N HIS A 514 15.60 -3.32 9.31
CA HIS A 514 14.24 -3.62 9.77
C HIS A 514 13.18 -3.02 8.85
N GLY A 515 12.02 -3.68 8.76
CA GLY A 515 10.97 -3.33 7.79
C GLY A 515 11.29 -3.59 6.32
N MET A 516 12.54 -3.90 5.96
CA MET A 516 12.95 -4.12 4.56
C MET A 516 13.08 -5.63 4.23
N ARG A 517 12.47 -6.08 3.12
CA ARG A 517 12.55 -7.49 2.68
C ARG A 517 13.87 -7.78 1.96
N HIS A 518 14.44 -8.94 2.26
CA HIS A 518 15.70 -9.40 1.66
C HIS A 518 15.45 -10.60 0.72
N PHE A 519 15.88 -10.47 -0.54
CA PHE A 519 15.64 -11.45 -1.60
C PHE A 519 16.75 -12.51 -1.66
N LYS A 520 16.68 -13.49 -0.74
CA LYS A 520 17.71 -14.52 -0.51
C LYS A 520 18.14 -15.33 -1.75
N ASN A 521 17.28 -15.43 -2.76
CA ASN A 521 17.51 -16.20 -4.00
C ASN A 521 17.55 -15.29 -5.25
N GLY A 522 17.78 -13.98 -5.06
CA GLY A 522 17.58 -12.97 -6.09
C GLY A 522 16.10 -12.69 -6.36
N ILE A 523 15.83 -11.85 -7.36
CA ILE A 523 14.47 -11.50 -7.79
C ILE A 523 14.00 -12.38 -8.95
N SER A 524 14.92 -12.97 -9.71
CA SER A 524 14.63 -13.84 -10.86
C SER A 524 13.96 -15.15 -10.52
N ALA A 525 14.06 -15.60 -9.27
CA ALA A 525 13.42 -16.81 -8.77
C ALA A 525 11.94 -16.58 -8.36
N VAL A 526 11.50 -15.32 -8.27
CA VAL A 526 10.15 -14.95 -7.86
C VAL A 526 9.21 -15.09 -9.06
N SER A 527 8.47 -16.21 -9.10
CA SER A 527 7.47 -16.51 -10.13
C SER A 527 6.16 -15.75 -9.92
N GLN A 528 5.67 -15.69 -8.68
CA GLN A 528 4.48 -14.94 -8.27
C GLN A 528 4.90 -13.77 -7.39
N TRP A 529 4.48 -12.56 -7.78
CA TRP A 529 4.84 -11.31 -7.11
C TRP A 529 3.64 -10.74 -6.35
N THR A 530 3.80 -10.53 -5.05
CA THR A 530 2.87 -9.77 -4.21
C THR A 530 3.13 -8.26 -4.30
N GLY A 531 2.12 -7.43 -3.98
CA GLY A 531 2.30 -5.97 -3.91
C GLY A 531 3.38 -5.53 -2.92
N ARG A 532 3.51 -6.24 -1.79
CA ARG A 532 4.57 -6.00 -0.79
C ARG A 532 5.96 -6.26 -1.40
N GLU A 533 6.16 -7.36 -2.12
CA GLU A 533 7.45 -7.66 -2.76
C GLU A 533 7.85 -6.63 -3.83
N LEU A 534 6.89 -6.10 -4.60
CA LEU A 534 7.17 -5.08 -5.61
C LEU A 534 7.68 -3.78 -4.97
N LYS A 535 7.02 -3.31 -3.90
CA LYS A 535 7.43 -2.14 -3.11
C LYS A 535 8.83 -2.34 -2.51
N GLU A 536 9.08 -3.51 -1.93
CA GLU A 536 10.38 -3.84 -1.33
C GLU A 536 11.53 -3.97 -2.35
N MET A 537 11.25 -4.46 -3.56
CA MET A 537 12.23 -4.48 -4.65
C MET A 537 12.62 -3.05 -5.06
N ALA A 538 11.65 -2.14 -5.15
CA ALA A 538 11.88 -0.74 -5.54
C ALA A 538 12.82 0.00 -4.57
N LYS A 539 12.71 -0.24 -3.25
CA LYS A 539 13.55 0.36 -2.20
C LYS A 539 15.05 0.21 -2.40
N VAL A 540 15.49 -0.86 -3.08
CA VAL A 540 16.91 -1.18 -3.31
C VAL A 540 17.33 -1.12 -4.77
N LEU A 541 16.41 -0.81 -5.68
CA LEU A 541 16.64 -0.86 -7.12
C LEU A 541 17.74 0.11 -7.58
N LEU A 542 17.71 1.37 -7.12
CA LEU A 542 18.70 2.37 -7.54
C LEU A 542 20.14 2.03 -7.09
N PRO A 543 20.43 1.70 -5.82
CA PRO A 543 21.77 1.26 -5.43
C PRO A 543 22.27 0.00 -6.17
N ILE A 544 21.36 -0.86 -6.63
CA ILE A 544 21.70 -2.07 -7.40
C ILE A 544 22.17 -1.73 -8.83
N VAL A 545 21.61 -0.69 -9.46
CA VAL A 545 22.02 -0.24 -10.80
C VAL A 545 23.04 0.91 -10.79
N ALA A 546 23.44 1.40 -9.62
CA ALA A 546 24.30 2.58 -9.46
C ALA A 546 25.73 2.47 -10.03
N THR A 547 26.09 1.37 -10.71
CA THR A 547 27.35 1.21 -11.46
C THR A 547 27.16 1.18 -12.98
N GLU A 548 25.92 1.19 -13.45
CA GLU A 548 25.60 1.20 -14.87
C GLU A 548 25.74 2.62 -15.44
N ASP A 549 25.40 2.81 -16.72
CA ASP A 549 25.51 4.10 -17.39
C ASP A 549 24.77 5.22 -16.65
N LYS A 550 25.34 6.43 -16.65
CA LYS A 550 24.81 7.58 -15.90
C LYS A 550 23.40 7.96 -16.35
N GLU A 551 23.08 7.88 -17.64
CA GLU A 551 21.75 8.21 -18.17
C GLU A 551 20.73 7.14 -17.78
N VAL A 552 21.11 5.85 -17.82
CA VAL A 552 20.30 4.74 -17.31
C VAL A 552 19.98 4.94 -15.83
N VAL A 553 20.99 5.24 -15.01
CA VAL A 553 20.83 5.47 -13.56
C VAL A 553 19.97 6.70 -13.30
N THR A 554 20.14 7.79 -14.05
CA THR A 554 19.36 9.03 -13.88
C THR A 554 17.90 8.82 -14.29
N ALA A 555 17.63 8.12 -15.39
CA ALA A 555 16.27 7.76 -15.80
C ALA A 555 15.56 6.88 -14.76
N MET A 556 16.28 5.88 -14.20
CA MET A 556 15.75 5.02 -13.14
C MET A 556 15.52 5.78 -11.83
N ARG A 557 16.41 6.71 -11.47
CA ARG A 557 16.24 7.62 -10.33
C ARG A 557 14.99 8.48 -10.51
N ALA A 558 14.83 9.11 -11.67
CA ALA A 558 13.71 9.99 -11.96
C ALA A 558 12.35 9.25 -11.88
N MET A 559 12.25 8.01 -12.39
CA MET A 559 11.03 7.22 -12.19
C MET A 559 10.82 6.82 -10.73
N LEU A 560 11.87 6.55 -9.96
CA LEU A 560 11.73 6.28 -8.52
C LEU A 560 11.27 7.53 -7.75
N ASP A 561 11.76 8.72 -8.09
CA ASP A 561 11.25 9.98 -7.52
C ASP A 561 9.76 10.16 -7.82
N PHE A 562 9.34 9.97 -9.07
CA PHE A 562 7.93 10.00 -9.46
C PHE A 562 7.08 8.99 -8.66
N VAL A 563 7.56 7.75 -8.51
CA VAL A 563 6.86 6.71 -7.74
C VAL A 563 6.76 7.08 -6.27
N TYR A 564 7.81 7.64 -5.66
CA TYR A 564 7.79 8.02 -4.24
C TYR A 564 6.88 9.22 -3.98
N LEU A 565 6.92 10.24 -4.83
CA LEU A 565 6.00 11.38 -4.77
C LEU A 565 4.54 10.93 -4.95
N ALA A 566 4.26 10.02 -5.89
CA ALA A 566 2.91 9.46 -6.10
C ALA A 566 2.35 8.68 -4.89
N HIS A 567 3.20 8.22 -3.96
CA HIS A 567 2.75 7.55 -2.73
C HIS A 567 2.42 8.51 -1.59
N SER A 568 2.89 9.75 -1.65
CA SER A 568 2.69 10.71 -0.56
C SER A 568 1.21 11.02 -0.36
N SER A 569 0.79 11.04 0.91
CA SER A 569 -0.57 11.31 1.35
C SER A 569 -0.96 12.79 1.30
N SER A 570 -0.03 13.68 0.97
CA SER A 570 -0.33 15.10 0.79
C SER A 570 0.70 15.68 -0.16
N LEU A 571 0.25 16.32 -1.24
CA LEU A 571 1.15 16.93 -2.22
C LEU A 571 0.91 18.44 -2.28
N SER A 572 2.00 19.20 -2.13
CA SER A 572 2.04 20.64 -2.41
C SER A 572 2.26 20.91 -3.89
N ASP A 573 1.98 22.14 -4.36
CA ASP A 573 2.28 22.55 -5.75
C ASP A 573 3.76 22.32 -6.09
N THR A 574 4.70 22.67 -5.20
CA THR A 574 6.15 22.42 -5.42
C THR A 574 6.53 20.94 -5.50
N GLU A 575 5.75 20.04 -4.90
CA GLU A 575 5.96 18.60 -5.02
C GLU A 575 5.33 18.02 -6.29
N LEU A 576 4.23 18.60 -6.77
CA LEU A 576 3.65 18.29 -8.07
C LEU A 576 4.57 18.75 -9.21
N ASP A 577 5.16 19.95 -9.11
CA ASP A 577 6.20 20.45 -10.02
C ASP A 577 7.41 19.50 -10.06
N ALA A 578 7.85 19.01 -8.89
CA ALA A 578 8.95 18.05 -8.81
C ALA A 578 8.58 16.67 -9.36
N MET A 579 7.32 16.23 -9.20
CA MET A 579 6.80 14.99 -9.77
C MET A 579 6.75 15.08 -11.30
N GLU A 580 6.29 16.19 -11.86
CA GLU A 580 6.29 16.43 -13.29
C GLU A 580 7.72 16.56 -13.84
N LYS A 581 8.62 17.26 -13.15
CA LYS A 581 10.05 17.33 -13.51
C LYS A 581 10.69 15.94 -13.54
N ALA A 582 10.43 15.10 -12.53
CA ALA A 582 10.92 13.73 -12.48
C ALA A 582 10.39 12.90 -13.66
N LEU A 583 9.12 13.05 -14.02
CA LEU A 583 8.57 12.41 -15.21
C LEU A 583 9.24 12.91 -16.49
N ARG A 584 9.40 14.23 -16.65
CA ARG A 584 10.05 14.87 -17.80
C ARG A 584 11.47 14.35 -18.01
N THR A 585 12.29 14.33 -16.95
CA THR A 585 13.66 13.75 -17.00
C THR A 585 13.66 12.26 -17.37
N PHE A 586 12.66 11.48 -16.94
CA PHE A 586 12.51 10.10 -17.43
C PHE A 586 12.18 10.05 -18.93
N HIS A 587 11.27 10.89 -19.42
CA HIS A 587 10.90 10.93 -20.84
C HIS A 587 12.02 11.43 -21.76
N GLU A 588 12.86 12.36 -21.30
CA GLU A 588 14.07 12.80 -22.01
C GLU A 588 15.10 11.67 -22.12
N LEU A 589 15.33 10.92 -21.03
CA LEU A 589 16.39 9.91 -20.96
C LEU A 589 15.95 8.50 -21.39
N LYS A 590 14.65 8.17 -21.45
CA LYS A 590 14.14 6.80 -21.74
C LYS A 590 14.78 6.17 -22.99
N VAL A 591 15.15 6.98 -23.99
CA VAL A 591 15.77 6.52 -25.24
C VAL A 591 17.01 5.65 -25.02
N ILE A 592 17.74 5.84 -23.92
CA ILE A 592 18.91 5.03 -23.55
C ILE A 592 18.58 3.53 -23.46
N PHE A 593 17.37 3.17 -22.99
CA PHE A 593 16.93 1.77 -22.92
C PHE A 593 16.70 1.15 -24.32
N ARG A 594 16.37 1.96 -25.35
CA ARG A 594 16.31 1.53 -26.76
C ARG A 594 17.72 1.36 -27.34
N GLN A 595 18.64 2.27 -27.02
CA GLN A 595 20.04 2.20 -27.47
C GLN A 595 20.76 0.94 -26.95
N TYR A 596 20.51 0.54 -25.71
CA TYR A 596 20.99 -0.73 -25.15
C TYR A 596 20.22 -1.98 -25.60
N GLY A 597 19.24 -1.86 -26.51
CA GLY A 597 18.43 -2.99 -27.00
C GLY A 597 17.41 -3.57 -26.01
N ALA A 598 17.29 -2.99 -24.81
CA ALA A 598 16.33 -3.43 -23.78
C ALA A 598 14.86 -3.14 -24.18
N VAL A 599 14.65 -2.19 -25.11
CA VAL A 599 13.36 -1.91 -25.77
C VAL A 599 13.48 -2.19 -27.27
N ALA A 600 13.10 -3.41 -27.66
CA ALA A 600 13.21 -3.92 -29.04
C ALA A 600 11.86 -3.98 -29.80
N THR A 601 10.78 -3.42 -29.24
CA THR A 601 9.45 -3.45 -29.83
C THR A 601 9.34 -2.50 -31.03
N LYS A 602 8.64 -2.91 -32.11
CA LYS A 602 8.35 -2.04 -33.28
C LYS A 602 7.58 -0.76 -32.90
N LYS A 603 6.72 -0.83 -31.87
CA LYS A 603 5.98 0.31 -31.31
C LYS A 603 6.80 1.14 -30.30
N GLY A 604 8.07 0.79 -30.04
CA GLY A 604 8.93 1.43 -29.05
C GLY A 604 8.27 1.59 -27.68
N PHE A 605 8.47 2.76 -27.06
CA PHE A 605 7.81 3.14 -25.80
C PHE A 605 6.31 3.43 -25.96
N HIS A 606 5.84 3.85 -27.14
CA HIS A 606 4.40 4.04 -27.40
C HIS A 606 3.61 2.73 -27.35
N GLY A 607 4.29 1.58 -27.49
CA GLY A 607 3.74 0.25 -27.22
C GLY A 607 3.53 -0.07 -25.73
N ILE A 608 3.76 0.87 -24.81
CA ILE A 608 3.64 0.66 -23.35
C ILE A 608 2.60 1.64 -22.78
N PRO A 609 1.30 1.28 -22.77
CA PRO A 609 0.23 2.19 -22.32
C PRO A 609 0.43 2.73 -20.90
N LYS A 610 1.03 1.93 -20.00
CA LYS A 610 1.28 2.35 -18.61
C LYS A 610 2.29 3.51 -18.49
N ILE A 611 3.19 3.67 -19.47
CA ILE A 611 4.13 4.80 -19.53
C ILE A 611 3.44 6.07 -20.09
N HIS A 612 2.34 5.94 -20.84
CA HIS A 612 1.48 7.08 -21.18
C HIS A 612 0.55 7.46 -20.01
N MET A 613 -0.01 6.48 -19.30
CA MET A 613 -0.94 6.73 -18.19
C MET A 613 -0.33 7.59 -17.06
N ILE A 614 0.97 7.46 -16.81
CA ILE A 614 1.67 8.25 -15.77
C ILE A 614 1.75 9.75 -16.08
N SER A 615 1.67 10.16 -17.35
CA SER A 615 1.58 11.58 -17.74
C SER A 615 0.34 12.28 -17.21
N HIS A 616 -0.73 11.54 -16.91
CA HIS A 616 -1.99 12.12 -16.39
C HIS A 616 -2.04 12.22 -14.87
N TYR A 617 -1.03 11.72 -14.13
CA TYR A 617 -1.09 11.64 -12.67
C TYR A 617 -1.21 13.02 -12.02
N VAL A 618 -0.38 14.00 -12.40
CA VAL A 618 -0.40 15.34 -11.80
C VAL A 618 -1.76 16.01 -12.02
N TYR A 619 -2.30 15.96 -13.25
CA TYR A 619 -3.64 16.48 -13.56
C TYR A 619 -4.73 15.80 -12.72
N ILE A 620 -4.75 14.47 -12.64
CA ILE A 620 -5.78 13.74 -11.88
C ILE A 620 -5.62 13.97 -10.37
N ILE A 621 -4.40 14.13 -9.85
CA ILE A 621 -4.15 14.49 -8.45
C ILE A 621 -4.71 15.88 -8.13
N CYS A 622 -4.57 16.85 -9.04
CA CYS A 622 -5.21 18.16 -8.91
C CYS A 622 -6.74 18.04 -8.86
N GLN A 623 -7.32 17.29 -9.81
CA GLN A 623 -8.77 17.12 -9.93
C GLN A 623 -9.39 16.31 -8.77
N LEU A 624 -8.73 15.25 -8.29
CA LEU A 624 -9.33 14.24 -7.41
C LEU A 624 -8.69 14.03 -6.03
N ARG A 625 -7.47 14.54 -5.78
CA ARG A 625 -6.51 14.25 -4.67
C ARG A 625 -5.49 13.15 -4.95
N THR A 626 -4.57 12.98 -3.99
CA THR A 626 -3.49 11.99 -3.97
C THR A 626 -3.93 10.52 -4.27
N PRO A 627 -3.11 9.71 -4.96
CA PRO A 627 -3.48 8.36 -5.41
C PRO A 627 -3.69 7.35 -4.28
N ASP A 628 -3.08 7.60 -3.12
CA ASP A 628 -3.26 6.82 -1.89
C ASP A 628 -4.75 6.72 -1.47
N GLY A 629 -5.58 7.66 -1.91
CA GLY A 629 -7.04 7.66 -1.71
C GLY A 629 -7.83 6.77 -2.67
N TYR A 630 -7.21 6.19 -3.70
CA TYR A 630 -7.86 5.47 -4.82
C TYR A 630 -7.18 4.14 -5.21
N ASN A 631 -6.21 3.63 -4.44
CA ASN A 631 -5.43 2.44 -4.80
C ASN A 631 -6.26 1.12 -4.79
N THR A 632 -6.07 0.27 -5.80
CA THR A 632 -6.72 -1.07 -5.94
C THR A 632 -6.32 -2.08 -4.87
N GLU A 633 -5.23 -1.84 -4.12
CA GLU A 633 -4.95 -2.60 -2.88
C GLU A 633 -6.15 -2.60 -1.91
N THR A 634 -6.97 -1.55 -1.92
CA THR A 634 -8.21 -1.50 -1.14
C THR A 634 -9.24 -2.54 -1.63
N SER A 635 -9.46 -2.64 -2.94
CA SER A 635 -10.42 -3.61 -3.51
C SER A 635 -9.93 -5.05 -3.36
N GLU A 636 -8.61 -5.30 -3.40
CA GLU A 636 -8.05 -6.62 -3.06
C GLU A 636 -8.42 -7.08 -1.65
N ARG A 637 -8.39 -6.20 -0.65
CA ARG A 637 -8.87 -6.52 0.71
C ARG A 637 -10.39 -6.70 0.74
N LEU A 638 -11.15 -5.83 0.06
CA LEU A 638 -12.61 -5.98 -0.04
C LEU A 638 -13.00 -7.33 -0.68
N HIS A 639 -12.23 -7.88 -1.64
CA HIS A 639 -12.47 -9.21 -2.18
C HIS A 639 -12.40 -10.33 -1.15
N ILE A 640 -11.59 -10.20 -0.10
CA ILE A 640 -11.55 -11.18 0.98
C ILE A 640 -12.89 -11.18 1.70
N ASP A 641 -13.28 -10.02 2.22
CA ASP A 641 -14.45 -9.85 3.09
C ASP A 641 -15.78 -10.06 2.32
N PHE A 642 -15.92 -9.43 1.15
CA PHE A 642 -17.18 -9.33 0.42
C PHE A 642 -17.39 -10.39 -0.68
N ALA A 643 -16.33 -11.09 -1.11
CA ALA A 643 -16.45 -12.17 -2.11
C ALA A 643 -15.99 -13.53 -1.55
N LYS A 644 -14.76 -13.63 -1.05
CA LYS A 644 -14.15 -14.91 -0.63
C LYS A 644 -14.78 -15.46 0.65
N LEU A 645 -15.04 -14.65 1.68
CA LEU A 645 -15.73 -15.12 2.91
C LEU A 645 -17.17 -15.55 2.62
N GLY A 646 -17.96 -14.74 1.91
CA GLY A 646 -19.32 -15.10 1.50
C GLY A 646 -19.35 -16.38 0.67
N TYR A 647 -18.38 -16.56 -0.23
CA TYR A 647 -18.24 -17.80 -0.99
C TYR A 647 -17.85 -18.98 -0.07
N ARG A 648 -16.90 -18.83 0.85
CA ARG A 648 -16.49 -19.83 1.87
C ARG A 648 -17.67 -20.30 2.72
N ALA A 649 -18.52 -19.38 3.17
CA ALA A 649 -19.72 -19.69 3.96
C ALA A 649 -20.85 -20.38 3.17
N SER A 650 -20.90 -20.20 1.84
CA SER A 650 -21.91 -20.77 0.94
C SER A 650 -21.78 -22.28 0.70
N ASN A 651 -22.85 -22.92 0.20
CA ASN A 651 -22.84 -24.31 -0.26
C ASN A 651 -22.22 -24.52 -1.66
N LYS A 652 -21.65 -23.47 -2.29
CA LYS A 652 -21.03 -23.46 -3.63
C LYS A 652 -21.98 -23.66 -4.83
N ILE A 653 -23.28 -23.84 -4.61
CA ILE A 653 -24.31 -23.99 -5.65
C ILE A 653 -25.12 -22.70 -5.71
N ASN A 654 -25.18 -22.02 -6.86
CA ASN A 654 -25.78 -20.69 -7.01
C ASN A 654 -25.27 -19.70 -5.93
N ALA A 655 -23.94 -19.61 -5.84
CA ALA A 655 -23.25 -18.99 -4.71
C ALA A 655 -23.53 -17.48 -4.58
N THR A 656 -23.71 -16.75 -5.68
CA THR A 656 -23.94 -15.28 -5.68
C THR A 656 -25.10 -14.87 -4.78
N LYS A 657 -26.23 -15.58 -4.83
CA LYS A 657 -27.37 -15.36 -3.93
C LYS A 657 -27.01 -15.53 -2.46
N GLN A 658 -26.22 -16.56 -2.14
CA GLN A 658 -25.78 -16.84 -0.77
C GLN A 658 -24.74 -15.84 -0.29
N MET A 659 -23.87 -15.35 -1.19
CA MET A 659 -22.90 -14.28 -0.91
C MET A 659 -23.62 -12.97 -0.59
N ALA A 660 -24.52 -12.51 -1.47
CA ALA A 660 -25.35 -11.32 -1.25
C ALA A 660 -26.10 -11.35 0.10
N LEU A 661 -26.83 -12.44 0.36
CA LEU A 661 -27.57 -12.63 1.63
C LEU A 661 -26.67 -12.87 2.84
N TYR A 662 -25.38 -13.20 2.67
CA TYR A 662 -24.43 -13.33 3.76
C TYR A 662 -23.87 -11.94 4.13
N ILE A 663 -23.53 -11.12 3.13
CA ILE A 663 -23.10 -9.73 3.34
C ILE A 663 -24.22 -8.89 3.98
N GLN A 664 -25.46 -9.01 3.53
CA GLN A 664 -26.63 -8.34 4.14
C GLN A 664 -26.80 -8.69 5.64
N ARG A 665 -26.44 -9.92 6.04
CA ARG A 665 -26.46 -10.34 7.46
C ARG A 665 -25.30 -9.76 8.26
N LEU A 666 -24.10 -9.69 7.69
CA LEU A 666 -22.96 -9.01 8.33
C LEU A 666 -23.23 -7.52 8.50
N GLU A 667 -23.92 -6.90 7.55
CA GLU A 667 -24.44 -5.53 7.64
C GLU A 667 -25.42 -5.40 8.80
N ALA A 668 -26.47 -6.22 8.82
CA ALA A 668 -27.48 -6.24 9.88
C ALA A 668 -26.88 -6.42 11.29
N LEU A 669 -25.86 -7.28 11.41
CA LEU A 669 -25.16 -7.50 12.68
C LEU A 669 -24.50 -6.23 13.24
N ALA A 670 -23.75 -5.44 12.46
CA ALA A 670 -23.13 -4.23 13.04
C ALA A 670 -24.11 -3.04 13.15
N MET A 671 -25.18 -2.98 12.36
CA MET A 671 -26.28 -2.05 12.67
C MET A 671 -26.92 -2.38 14.02
N HIS A 672 -26.99 -3.66 14.37
CA HIS A 672 -27.44 -4.06 15.71
C HIS A 672 -26.39 -3.78 16.79
N GLU A 673 -25.10 -3.96 16.48
CA GLU A 673 -24.01 -3.58 17.39
C GLU A 673 -24.06 -2.10 17.76
N SER A 674 -24.09 -1.20 16.78
CA SER A 674 -24.19 0.24 17.03
C SER A 674 -25.48 0.63 17.76
N TYR A 675 -26.58 -0.09 17.52
CA TYR A 675 -27.81 0.09 18.32
C TYR A 675 -27.61 -0.35 19.78
N LEU A 676 -26.94 -1.47 20.04
CA LEU A 676 -26.65 -1.94 21.41
C LEU A 676 -25.65 -1.03 22.14
N GLU A 677 -24.69 -0.44 21.41
CA GLU A 677 -23.79 0.61 21.91
C GLU A 677 -24.60 1.86 22.33
N GLU A 678 -25.43 2.41 21.44
CA GLU A 678 -26.30 3.56 21.76
C GLU A 678 -27.22 3.30 22.95
N GLN A 679 -27.82 2.11 23.06
CA GLN A 679 -28.68 1.76 24.20
C GLN A 679 -27.87 1.70 25.50
N ALA A 680 -26.64 1.21 25.47
CA ALA A 680 -25.76 1.20 26.63
C ALA A 680 -25.36 2.62 27.07
N GLU A 681 -25.01 3.50 26.11
CA GLU A 681 -24.72 4.91 26.38
C GLU A 681 -25.91 5.66 26.97
N ARG A 682 -27.11 5.50 26.39
CA ARG A 682 -28.36 6.11 26.90
C ARG A 682 -28.63 5.65 28.34
N LEU A 683 -28.53 4.35 28.62
CA LEU A 683 -28.74 3.80 29.96
C LEU A 683 -27.70 4.31 30.97
N TRP A 684 -26.43 4.44 30.57
CA TRP A 684 -25.37 4.99 31.42
C TRP A 684 -25.59 6.48 31.73
N GLN A 685 -25.97 7.27 30.73
CA GLN A 685 -26.36 8.68 30.92
C GLN A 685 -27.58 8.82 31.83
N GLU A 686 -28.61 7.99 31.64
CA GLU A 686 -29.80 7.98 32.51
C GLU A 686 -29.46 7.58 33.95
N GLN A 687 -28.56 6.62 34.17
CA GLN A 687 -28.09 6.20 35.49
C GLN A 687 -27.28 7.31 36.17
N ASN A 688 -26.30 7.93 35.49
CA ASN A 688 -25.55 9.07 36.03
C ASN A 688 -26.47 10.26 36.37
N ILE A 689 -27.46 10.56 35.52
CA ILE A 689 -28.46 11.61 35.80
C ILE A 689 -29.33 11.23 37.02
N GLN A 690 -29.64 9.96 37.23
CA GLN A 690 -30.34 9.50 38.43
C GLN A 690 -29.47 9.58 39.69
N GLU A 691 -28.19 9.23 39.63
CA GLU A 691 -27.26 9.34 40.76
C GLU A 691 -27.02 10.81 41.15
N ILE A 692 -26.79 11.71 40.18
CA ILE A 692 -26.71 13.17 40.42
C ILE A 692 -28.00 13.70 41.06
N ARG A 693 -29.18 13.26 40.59
CA ARG A 693 -30.47 13.64 41.18
C ARG A 693 -30.70 13.07 42.58
N GLN A 694 -30.15 11.91 42.91
CA GLN A 694 -30.22 11.32 44.24
C GLN A 694 -29.25 12.03 45.22
N HIS A 695 -28.04 12.37 44.79
CA HIS A 695 -27.11 13.18 45.58
C HIS A 695 -27.62 14.61 45.82
N GLN A 696 -28.35 15.22 44.87
CA GLN A 696 -29.02 16.51 45.09
C GLN A 696 -30.22 16.48 46.06
N GLN A 697 -30.65 15.30 46.55
CA GLN A 697 -31.70 15.19 47.58
C GLN A 697 -31.16 14.97 49.01
N GLN A 698 -29.84 14.89 49.20
CA GLN A 698 -29.21 14.84 50.53
C GLN A 698 -27.96 15.72 50.60
N VAL A 699 -28.12 17.05 50.71
CA VAL A 699 -27.24 18.02 51.42
C VAL A 699 -27.79 19.44 51.22
N ALA A 700 -27.69 20.29 52.26
CA ALA A 700 -28.00 21.73 52.19
C ALA A 700 -26.75 22.52 51.76
N PRO A 701 -26.86 23.70 51.14
CA PRO A 701 -25.80 24.25 50.29
C PRO A 701 -24.54 24.62 51.08
N ALA A 702 -23.43 23.95 50.74
CA ALA A 702 -22.08 24.38 51.06
C ALA A 702 -21.39 24.92 49.80
N THR A 703 -20.45 25.84 50.00
CA THR A 703 -19.75 26.63 48.98
C THR A 703 -19.01 25.80 47.93
N TRP A 704 -19.10 26.25 46.67
CA TRP A 704 -18.32 25.76 45.54
C TRP A 704 -16.86 26.22 45.65
N GLU A 705 -15.99 25.40 46.23
CA GLU A 705 -14.53 25.51 46.04
C GLU A 705 -13.94 24.11 45.83
N ASN A 706 -13.17 23.97 44.76
CA ASN A 706 -12.30 22.86 44.38
C ASN A 706 -12.94 21.46 44.22
N ILE A 707 -13.20 21.10 42.96
CA ILE A 707 -12.97 19.74 42.47
C ILE A 707 -11.96 19.90 41.33
N GLU A 708 -10.81 19.24 41.46
CA GLU A 708 -9.77 19.18 40.43
C GLU A 708 -10.20 18.19 39.34
N GLU A 709 -9.84 18.47 38.08
CA GLU A 709 -10.17 17.63 36.93
C GLU A 709 -9.24 16.40 36.87
N ASP A 710 -9.52 15.39 37.68
CA ASP A 710 -8.94 14.05 37.53
C ASP A 710 -9.60 13.32 36.33
N GLU A 711 -9.37 13.82 35.11
CA GLU A 711 -9.58 13.05 33.88
C GLU A 711 -8.35 12.16 33.62
N GLU A 712 -8.28 11.01 34.30
CA GLU A 712 -7.26 9.98 34.04
C GLU A 712 -7.84 8.64 33.55
N GLU A 713 -7.21 8.14 32.49
CA GLU A 713 -6.84 6.72 32.34
C GLU A 713 -7.92 5.66 31.98
N TRP A 714 -8.71 5.88 30.91
CA TRP A 714 -9.42 4.76 30.23
C TRP A 714 -9.46 4.89 28.70
N ASP A 715 -8.31 4.81 28.01
CA ASP A 715 -8.29 4.52 26.56
C ASP A 715 -6.99 3.86 26.00
N GLU A 716 -6.12 3.30 26.86
CA GLU A 716 -4.77 2.85 26.47
C GLU A 716 -4.52 1.32 26.57
N TRP A 717 -5.53 0.47 26.31
CA TRP A 717 -5.40 -1.01 26.38
C TRP A 717 -6.02 -1.80 25.21
N TYR A 718 -6.10 -1.21 24.01
CA TYR A 718 -6.42 -1.92 22.76
C TYR A 718 -5.39 -1.65 21.64
N ASP A 719 -4.10 -1.80 21.96
CA ASP A 719 -3.11 -2.16 20.95
C ASP A 719 -3.40 -3.61 20.52
N GLU A 720 -4.04 -3.77 19.35
CA GLU A 720 -4.04 -5.05 18.64
C GLU A 720 -2.57 -5.40 18.33
N GLU A 721 -2.04 -6.46 18.95
CA GLU A 721 -0.85 -7.12 18.39
C GLU A 721 -1.24 -7.60 16.99
N GLU A 722 -0.75 -6.91 15.95
CA GLU A 722 -0.69 -7.45 14.58
C GLU A 722 0.23 -8.68 14.59
N VAL A 723 -0.34 -9.81 15.00
CA VAL A 723 0.21 -11.13 14.71
C VAL A 723 -0.02 -11.35 13.21
N ASP A 724 1.09 -11.34 12.45
CA ASP A 724 1.14 -11.77 11.04
C ASP A 724 0.73 -13.26 10.95
N ASP A 725 -0.58 -13.54 11.00
CA ASP A 725 -1.21 -14.87 10.87
C ASP A 725 -1.19 -15.34 9.39
N ASP A 726 0.02 -15.51 8.84
CA ASP A 726 0.29 -16.09 7.50
C ASP A 726 1.23 -17.32 7.56
N GLU A 727 1.68 -17.77 8.75
CA GLU A 727 2.38 -19.05 8.94
C GLU A 727 1.38 -20.20 9.21
N ALA A 728 0.68 -20.63 8.16
CA ALA A 728 -0.07 -21.88 8.14
C ALA A 728 0.25 -22.66 6.85
N ASP A 729 1.33 -23.46 6.90
CA ASP A 729 1.59 -24.68 6.11
C ASP A 729 3.04 -25.21 6.39
N GLU A 730 3.30 -25.73 7.60
CA GLU A 730 4.41 -26.68 7.86
C GLU A 730 3.90 -27.84 8.74
N ASP A 731 4.29 -29.07 8.41
CA ASP A 731 3.66 -30.31 8.89
C ASP A 731 3.94 -30.67 10.36
N GLU A 732 2.94 -31.23 11.05
CA GLU A 732 3.08 -31.83 12.38
C GLU A 732 3.59 -33.28 12.30
N ASP A 733 4.79 -33.54 12.81
CA ASP A 733 5.19 -34.85 13.34
C ASP A 733 5.39 -34.73 14.86
N GLU A 734 4.50 -35.33 15.64
CA GLU A 734 4.55 -35.34 17.11
C GLU A 734 5.67 -36.27 17.64
N ASP A 735 6.34 -35.87 18.72
CA ASP A 735 6.93 -36.85 19.65
C ASP A 735 6.90 -36.34 21.10
N ILE A 736 6.29 -37.14 21.99
CA ILE A 736 5.88 -36.77 23.35
C ILE A 736 6.86 -37.33 24.38
N VAL A 737 7.44 -36.48 25.25
CA VAL A 737 7.91 -36.93 26.57
C VAL A 737 7.58 -35.91 27.67
N SER A 738 6.97 -36.41 28.75
CA SER A 738 6.47 -35.65 29.90
C SER A 738 7.57 -35.18 30.88
N GLY A 739 7.35 -34.02 31.48
CA GLY A 739 8.07 -33.54 32.67
C GLY A 739 7.17 -33.58 33.91
N GLY A 740 7.67 -34.14 35.01
CA GLY A 740 6.98 -34.15 36.31
C GLY A 740 7.44 -33.00 37.22
N VAL A 741 6.51 -32.47 38.02
CA VAL A 741 6.72 -31.37 38.97
C VAL A 741 7.17 -31.91 40.34
N HIS A 742 7.96 -31.13 41.07
CA HIS A 742 8.02 -31.20 42.54
C HIS A 742 8.32 -29.82 43.15
N ASP A 743 7.42 -29.35 44.01
CA ASP A 743 7.61 -28.19 44.90
C ASP A 743 8.54 -28.53 46.09
N VAL A 744 9.21 -27.53 46.68
CA VAL A 744 9.22 -27.25 48.13
C VAL A 744 9.42 -25.74 48.36
N ASP A 745 8.81 -25.24 49.43
CA ASP A 745 8.58 -23.85 49.85
C ASP A 745 9.50 -23.33 50.99
N ILE A 746 9.26 -22.09 51.44
CA ILE A 746 9.52 -21.49 52.80
C ILE A 746 10.87 -20.78 53.13
N GLU A 747 10.73 -19.46 53.44
CA GLU A 747 11.24 -18.60 54.57
C GLU A 747 12.66 -18.79 55.18
N GLY A 748 13.32 -17.83 55.87
CA GLY A 748 13.02 -16.45 56.31
C GLY A 748 14.13 -15.91 57.26
N ASP A 749 13.98 -14.66 57.75
CA ASP A 749 14.77 -13.92 58.79
C ASP A 749 16.28 -13.63 58.54
N ILE A 750 16.79 -12.38 58.56
CA ILE A 750 16.84 -11.27 59.55
C ILE A 750 17.92 -11.44 60.63
N LEU A 751 18.88 -10.48 60.69
CA LEU A 751 19.39 -9.85 61.94
C LEU A 751 20.31 -8.63 61.68
N ALA A 752 20.29 -7.69 62.64
CA ALA A 752 20.98 -6.38 62.67
C ALA A 752 22.44 -6.48 63.25
N GLU A 753 23.27 -5.45 63.53
CA GLU A 753 23.20 -3.97 63.53
C GLU A 753 24.63 -3.34 63.67
N SER A 754 24.73 -2.02 63.91
CA SER A 754 25.91 -1.17 64.31
C SER A 754 26.89 -0.70 63.21
N GLY A 755 27.46 0.52 63.25
CA GLY A 755 27.26 1.70 64.13
C GLY A 755 28.35 2.80 63.95
N ASP A 756 28.04 4.06 64.30
CA ASP A 756 28.92 5.28 64.41
C ASP A 756 29.57 5.86 63.10
N ALA A 757 29.79 7.16 62.79
CA ALA A 757 29.86 8.51 63.43
C ALA A 757 31.30 9.14 63.37
N ILE A 758 31.60 10.44 63.18
CA ILE A 758 30.82 11.71 62.99
C ILE A 758 31.72 12.82 62.33
N GLY A 759 31.14 13.83 61.64
CA GLY A 759 31.80 15.11 61.22
C GLY A 759 32.61 15.08 59.89
N GLY A 760 32.91 16.14 59.13
CA GLY A 760 32.72 17.61 59.18
C GLY A 760 33.91 18.30 58.45
N GLU A 761 33.83 19.44 57.73
CA GLU A 761 32.75 20.39 57.38
C GLU A 761 33.05 21.20 56.08
N GLN A 762 32.03 21.87 55.53
CA GLN A 762 31.98 23.10 54.70
C GLN A 762 33.15 23.54 53.77
N SER A 763 32.85 23.74 52.46
CA SER A 763 32.74 25.10 51.85
C SER A 763 32.45 25.09 50.31
N ALA A 764 31.45 25.87 49.88
CA ALA A 764 31.27 26.65 48.61
C ALA A 764 31.97 26.22 47.27
N SER A 765 31.39 26.39 46.06
CA SER A 765 30.04 26.83 45.62
C SER A 765 29.95 26.80 44.07
N ARG A 766 28.88 26.22 43.49
CA ARG A 766 28.21 26.73 42.27
C ARG A 766 26.94 25.94 41.97
N GLU A 767 25.83 26.66 41.77
CA GLU A 767 24.54 26.10 41.34
C GLU A 767 24.63 25.56 39.90
N GLY A 768 23.83 24.59 39.47
CA GLY A 768 22.65 24.01 40.13
C GLY A 768 21.37 24.15 39.30
N GLY A 769 21.43 23.90 37.99
CA GLY A 769 20.27 23.91 37.09
C GLY A 769 19.64 22.52 36.98
N SER A 770 18.41 22.38 37.47
CA SER A 770 17.56 21.22 37.23
C SER A 770 17.08 21.21 35.78
N TRP A 771 16.99 20.03 35.15
CA TRP A 771 16.36 19.87 33.84
C TRP A 771 15.10 19.03 33.99
N GLU A 772 13.96 19.71 33.85
CA GLU A 772 12.64 19.11 33.72
C GLU A 772 12.51 18.39 32.36
N GLN A 773 11.42 17.64 32.18
CA GLN A 773 11.14 16.95 30.92
C GLN A 773 10.87 17.98 29.81
N GLU A 774 11.76 18.06 28.82
CA GLU A 774 11.59 18.95 27.66
C GLU A 774 10.42 18.49 26.77
N GLN A 775 9.27 19.13 26.94
CA GLN A 775 8.34 19.38 25.83
C GLN A 775 9.00 20.32 24.79
N PRO A 776 8.55 20.31 23.52
CA PRO A 776 9.25 21.00 22.44
C PRO A 776 9.12 22.55 22.54
N HIS A 777 10.08 23.18 23.22
CA HIS A 777 10.26 24.63 23.17
C HIS A 777 11.16 25.04 22.00
N ALA A 778 10.73 26.07 21.26
CA ALA A 778 11.29 26.47 19.98
C ALA A 778 12.57 27.33 20.03
N ASP A 779 13.25 27.43 21.18
CA ASP A 779 14.34 28.39 21.43
C ASP A 779 15.55 27.77 22.18
N ASP A 780 16.17 26.71 21.64
CA ASP A 780 17.57 26.38 21.96
C ASP A 780 18.47 27.29 21.11
N PRO A 781 19.24 28.24 21.69
CA PRO A 781 20.06 29.19 20.94
C PRO A 781 21.22 28.53 20.14
N LEU A 782 21.39 27.21 20.23
CA LEU A 782 22.31 26.42 19.41
C LEU A 782 21.67 25.79 18.15
N ASP A 783 20.34 25.77 18.01
CA ASP A 783 19.69 25.24 16.80
C ASP A 783 19.32 26.37 15.83
N GLN A 784 20.18 26.58 14.83
CA GLN A 784 20.08 27.69 13.87
C GLN A 784 19.41 27.29 12.54
N ASP A 785 19.01 26.02 12.38
CA ASP A 785 18.35 25.52 11.16
C ASP A 785 16.82 25.52 11.36
N PRO A 786 16.03 26.39 10.69
CA PRO A 786 14.58 26.47 10.88
C PRO A 786 13.83 25.26 10.29
N ARG A 787 14.53 24.30 9.68
CA ARG A 787 13.94 23.07 9.14
C ARG A 787 13.72 22.05 10.25
N PHE A 788 12.58 21.36 10.18
CA PHE A 788 12.33 20.19 11.02
C PHE A 788 13.46 19.14 11.00
N HIS A 789 13.76 18.61 12.18
CA HIS A 789 14.64 17.48 12.41
C HIS A 789 13.99 16.51 13.41
N PRO A 790 14.03 15.20 13.16
CA PRO A 790 13.34 14.23 14.00
C PRO A 790 14.05 14.04 15.35
N VAL A 791 13.24 14.02 16.40
CA VAL A 791 13.63 13.76 17.79
C VAL A 791 12.73 12.62 18.29
N PRO A 792 13.08 11.35 18.03
CA PRO A 792 12.22 10.24 18.38
C PRO A 792 12.26 9.90 19.87
N GLU A 793 11.15 9.39 20.39
CA GLU A 793 11.12 8.81 21.72
C GLU A 793 11.78 7.41 21.70
N CYS A 794 12.73 7.18 22.60
CA CYS A 794 13.59 6.00 22.58
C CYS A 794 13.16 4.97 23.62
N HIS A 795 12.49 3.90 23.17
CA HIS A 795 11.93 2.85 24.03
C HIS A 795 12.74 1.56 24.03
N LEU A 796 12.87 0.95 25.21
CA LEU A 796 13.41 -0.39 25.43
C LEU A 796 12.38 -1.27 26.14
N ALA A 797 12.35 -2.56 25.81
CA ALA A 797 11.48 -3.51 26.50
C ALA A 797 11.78 -3.54 28.02
N LYS A 798 10.73 -3.58 28.86
CA LYS A 798 10.83 -3.59 30.33
C LYS A 798 11.81 -4.66 30.87
N THR A 799 11.95 -5.78 30.16
CA THR A 799 12.97 -6.82 30.45
C THR A 799 14.07 -6.83 29.37
N PRO A 800 15.36 -6.79 29.75
CA PRO A 800 16.48 -7.02 28.83
C PRO A 800 16.47 -8.45 28.29
N THR A 801 16.87 -8.58 27.02
CA THR A 801 16.99 -9.87 26.32
C THR A 801 17.94 -10.83 27.03
N THR A 802 19.05 -10.33 27.58
CA THR A 802 19.96 -11.12 28.41
C THR A 802 20.40 -10.33 29.63
N ARG A 803 20.22 -10.91 30.82
CA ARG A 803 20.55 -10.29 32.12
C ARG A 803 21.96 -10.69 32.58
N GLY A 804 22.72 -9.74 33.09
CA GLY A 804 23.97 -9.98 33.83
C GLY A 804 25.10 -10.68 33.06
N VAL A 805 25.26 -10.39 31.77
CA VAL A 805 26.31 -10.99 30.90
C VAL A 805 27.62 -10.23 31.04
N LYS A 806 28.77 -10.90 31.10
CA LYS A 806 30.07 -10.19 31.20
C LYS A 806 30.37 -9.40 29.92
N ILE A 807 31.06 -8.27 30.05
CA ILE A 807 31.55 -7.48 28.91
C ILE A 807 32.43 -8.31 27.97
N SER A 808 33.27 -9.21 28.46
CA SER A 808 34.05 -10.15 27.64
C SER A 808 33.19 -10.96 26.67
N ASP A 809 32.07 -11.46 27.18
CA ASP A 809 31.21 -12.41 26.48
C ASP A 809 30.35 -11.66 25.46
N VAL A 810 29.81 -10.49 25.85
CA VAL A 810 29.11 -9.56 24.95
C VAL A 810 30.04 -9.06 23.83
N ALA A 811 31.27 -8.66 24.14
CA ALA A 811 32.24 -8.21 23.14
C ALA A 811 32.55 -9.29 22.09
N THR A 812 32.56 -10.56 22.51
CA THR A 812 32.76 -11.72 21.63
C THR A 812 31.52 -12.00 20.79
N MET A 813 30.35 -12.17 21.42
CA MET A 813 29.08 -12.53 20.75
C MET A 813 28.60 -11.46 19.76
N ASN A 814 28.73 -10.18 20.14
CA ASN A 814 28.24 -9.05 19.36
C ASN A 814 29.31 -8.42 18.45
N LEU A 815 30.52 -9.01 18.37
CA LEU A 815 31.68 -8.48 17.63
C LEU A 815 32.15 -7.09 18.10
N ALA A 816 31.77 -6.66 19.30
CA ALA A 816 32.08 -5.35 19.89
C ALA A 816 33.48 -5.31 20.54
N ARG A 817 34.52 -5.47 19.70
CA ARG A 817 35.93 -5.49 20.11
C ARG A 817 36.37 -4.17 20.74
N GLY A 818 36.54 -4.15 22.06
CA GLY A 818 36.98 -2.96 22.80
C GLY A 818 35.92 -2.34 23.72
N LEU A 819 34.72 -2.95 23.82
CA LEU A 819 33.60 -2.46 24.64
C LEU A 819 33.98 -1.96 26.04
N ALA A 820 34.83 -2.68 26.79
CA ALA A 820 35.28 -2.23 28.13
C ALA A 820 36.11 -0.93 28.08
N THR A 821 36.97 -0.80 27.07
CA THR A 821 37.82 0.38 26.86
C THR A 821 37.00 1.57 26.42
N ASP A 822 36.14 1.40 25.42
CA ASP A 822 35.34 2.48 24.86
C ASP A 822 34.24 2.94 25.85
N LEU A 823 33.68 2.03 26.66
CA LEU A 823 32.83 2.38 27.81
C LEU A 823 33.60 3.14 28.90
N THR A 824 34.85 2.74 29.19
CA THR A 824 35.70 3.49 30.13
C THR A 824 35.97 4.91 29.61
N LEU A 825 36.23 5.07 28.31
CA LEU A 825 36.43 6.40 27.70
C LEU A 825 35.17 7.26 27.75
N PHE A 826 34.00 6.67 27.47
CA PHE A 826 32.70 7.33 27.63
C PHE A 826 32.51 7.86 29.06
N LEU A 827 32.57 7.00 30.07
CA LEU A 827 32.33 7.40 31.47
C LEU A 827 33.35 8.42 31.99
N ARG A 828 34.60 8.41 31.47
CA ARG A 828 35.61 9.43 31.77
C ARG A 828 35.30 10.81 31.16
N ARG A 829 34.55 10.84 30.06
CA ARG A 829 34.13 12.09 29.41
C ARG A 829 32.91 12.69 30.11
N GLU A 830 31.96 11.86 30.53
CA GLU A 830 30.78 12.30 31.28
C GLU A 830 31.14 12.68 32.74
N HIS A 831 32.18 12.09 33.33
CA HIS A 831 32.72 12.42 34.66
C HIS A 831 34.21 12.81 34.64
N PRO A 832 34.59 14.00 34.11
CA PRO A 832 35.98 14.45 34.04
C PRO A 832 36.69 14.50 35.39
N GLU A 833 35.96 14.84 36.46
CA GLU A 833 36.44 14.94 37.84
C GLU A 833 36.84 13.57 38.43
N GLN A 834 36.20 12.49 38.00
CA GLN A 834 36.50 11.11 38.41
C GLN A 834 37.32 10.33 37.38
N ALA A 835 37.66 10.93 36.23
CA ALA A 835 38.18 10.24 35.06
C ALA A 835 39.44 9.38 35.30
N ARG A 836 40.28 9.74 36.28
CA ARG A 836 41.48 8.95 36.65
C ARG A 836 41.17 7.67 37.42
N SER A 837 40.06 7.63 38.15
CA SER A 837 39.63 6.47 38.95
C SER A 837 38.77 5.49 38.16
N ILE A 838 37.97 5.98 37.21
CA ILE A 838 37.08 5.16 36.38
C ILE A 838 37.92 4.23 35.48
N ARG A 839 37.75 2.93 35.68
CA ARG A 839 38.27 1.86 34.82
C ARG A 839 37.33 0.65 34.88
N ILE A 840 36.63 0.37 33.78
CA ILE A 840 35.72 -0.77 33.69
C ILE A 840 36.51 -2.05 33.39
N SER A 841 36.23 -3.12 34.13
CA SER A 841 36.78 -4.46 33.90
C SER A 841 35.89 -5.25 32.95
N GLU A 842 36.48 -6.11 32.11
CA GLU A 842 35.73 -7.02 31.23
C GLU A 842 34.82 -8.02 31.98
N ASN A 843 35.07 -8.24 33.28
CA ASN A 843 34.22 -9.06 34.15
C ASN A 843 32.95 -8.36 34.65
N VAL A 844 32.78 -7.05 34.40
CA VAL A 844 31.55 -6.33 34.76
C VAL A 844 30.38 -6.92 33.96
N LYS A 845 29.24 -7.10 34.65
CA LYS A 845 28.03 -7.69 34.10
C LYS A 845 27.07 -6.61 33.61
N LEU A 846 26.64 -6.69 32.36
CA LEU A 846 25.67 -5.78 31.72
C LEU A 846 24.31 -6.46 31.55
N ASN A 847 23.26 -5.64 31.52
CA ASN A 847 21.98 -6.03 30.95
C ASN A 847 21.96 -5.61 29.49
N VAL A 848 21.62 -6.52 28.58
CA VAL A 848 21.71 -6.33 27.13
C VAL A 848 20.35 -6.53 26.48
N TRP A 849 20.01 -5.63 25.55
CA TRP A 849 18.82 -5.67 24.72
C TRP A 849 19.21 -5.98 23.27
N SER A 850 18.40 -6.81 22.60
CA SER A 850 18.57 -7.14 21.18
C SER A 850 17.90 -6.13 20.24
N CYS A 851 17.20 -5.14 20.78
CA CYS A 851 16.28 -4.26 20.06
C CYS A 851 16.04 -2.96 20.85
N ALA A 852 15.96 -1.82 20.15
CA ALA A 852 15.32 -0.60 20.62
C ALA A 852 14.24 -0.16 19.61
N ARG A 853 13.23 0.57 20.07
CA ARG A 853 12.22 1.22 19.23
C ARG A 853 12.37 2.74 19.32
N LEU A 854 12.26 3.41 18.19
CA LEU A 854 12.30 4.86 18.04
C LEU A 854 10.91 5.27 17.54
N TYR A 855 10.17 6.00 18.36
CA TYR A 855 8.81 6.44 18.02
C TYR A 855 8.88 7.84 17.43
N HIS A 856 8.40 7.99 16.19
CA HIS A 856 8.41 9.24 15.45
C HIS A 856 6.98 9.78 15.36
N ALA A 857 6.77 10.99 15.89
CA ALA A 857 5.57 11.78 15.59
C ALA A 857 5.49 12.10 14.08
N PRO A 858 4.28 12.39 13.56
CA PRO A 858 4.10 12.89 12.19
C PRO A 858 5.06 14.05 11.87
N ALA A 859 5.65 14.02 10.68
CA ALA A 859 6.55 15.09 10.27
C ALA A 859 5.74 16.39 10.03
N PRO A 860 6.17 17.56 10.55
CA PRO A 860 5.43 18.82 10.44
C PRO A 860 5.00 19.23 9.03
N PHE A 861 5.81 18.93 8.01
CA PHE A 861 5.50 19.23 6.61
C PHE A 861 4.66 18.12 5.91
N LYS A 862 4.37 17.01 6.62
CA LYS A 862 3.60 15.83 6.19
C LYS A 862 2.72 15.26 7.32
N PRO A 863 1.81 16.05 7.92
CA PRO A 863 0.99 15.57 9.05
C PRO A 863 0.06 14.39 8.69
N THR A 864 -0.24 14.20 7.40
CA THR A 864 -1.12 13.15 6.88
C THR A 864 -0.49 11.76 6.78
N GLU A 865 0.84 11.64 6.88
CA GLU A 865 1.54 10.33 6.89
C GLU A 865 1.38 9.59 8.22
N GLY A 866 1.07 10.31 9.30
CA GLY A 866 0.96 9.74 10.64
C GLY A 866 2.31 9.45 11.32
N SER A 867 2.25 8.85 12.51
CA SER A 867 3.41 8.41 13.28
C SER A 867 3.98 7.09 12.74
N HIS A 868 5.30 6.89 12.87
CA HIS A 868 5.95 5.62 12.53
C HIS A 868 6.95 5.17 13.59
N ILE A 869 7.31 3.88 13.55
CA ILE A 869 8.25 3.28 14.51
C ILE A 869 9.45 2.72 13.76
N ASP A 870 10.62 3.24 14.10
CA ASP A 870 11.91 2.73 13.64
C ASP A 870 12.46 1.72 14.65
N VAL A 871 12.99 0.59 14.17
CA VAL A 871 13.42 -0.51 15.05
C VAL A 871 14.89 -0.81 14.83
N VAL A 872 15.69 -0.55 15.86
CA VAL A 872 17.15 -0.71 15.85
C VAL A 872 17.51 -2.07 16.43
N ARG A 873 18.03 -3.00 15.61
CA ARG A 873 18.40 -4.36 16.06
C ARG A 873 19.91 -4.52 16.26
N ALA A 874 20.25 -5.18 17.38
CA ALA A 874 21.61 -5.49 17.79
C ALA A 874 21.69 -6.95 18.28
N GLN A 875 21.54 -7.89 17.35
CA GLN A 875 21.34 -9.31 17.64
C GLN A 875 22.58 -10.13 17.25
N PRO A 876 23.25 -10.81 18.20
CA PRO A 876 24.29 -11.76 17.86
C PRO A 876 23.70 -13.00 17.15
N ALA A 877 24.57 -13.77 16.51
CA ALA A 877 24.22 -15.03 15.88
C ALA A 877 23.63 -16.01 16.91
N LYS A 878 22.55 -16.70 16.57
CA LYS A 878 22.00 -17.78 17.41
C LYS A 878 22.60 -19.10 16.96
N ILE A 879 23.48 -19.67 17.77
CA ILE A 879 24.15 -20.94 17.52
C ILE A 879 23.38 -22.07 18.22
N ASP A 880 23.29 -23.24 17.59
CA ASP A 880 22.66 -24.43 18.17
C ASP A 880 23.65 -25.28 19.00
N ARG A 881 23.20 -26.46 19.47
CA ARG A 881 24.06 -27.39 20.26
C ARG A 881 25.13 -28.10 19.43
N PHE A 882 25.13 -27.93 18.10
CA PHE A 882 26.05 -28.54 17.14
C PHE A 882 26.97 -27.50 16.47
N GLU A 883 27.10 -26.32 17.08
CA GLU A 883 27.88 -25.17 16.59
C GLU A 883 27.39 -24.59 15.24
N ARG A 884 26.15 -24.90 14.84
CA ARG A 884 25.55 -24.39 13.58
C ARG A 884 24.82 -23.07 13.84
N ILE A 885 24.91 -22.16 12.89
CA ILE A 885 24.19 -20.88 12.94
C ILE A 885 22.72 -21.13 12.61
N ARG A 886 21.85 -21.22 13.63
CA ARG A 886 20.38 -21.29 13.46
C ARG A 886 19.80 -19.95 13.01
N ARG A 887 20.39 -18.83 13.41
CA ARG A 887 20.03 -17.48 12.94
C ARG A 887 21.29 -16.63 12.75
N PRO A 888 21.50 -15.99 11.59
CA PRO A 888 22.63 -15.10 11.38
C PRO A 888 22.61 -13.90 12.36
N PRO A 889 23.76 -13.26 12.58
CA PRO A 889 23.81 -12.02 13.34
C PRO A 889 23.16 -10.87 12.56
N ARG A 890 22.53 -9.94 13.27
CA ARG A 890 21.84 -8.79 12.68
C ARG A 890 22.14 -7.52 13.46
N PHE A 891 22.73 -6.55 12.77
CA PHE A 891 23.22 -5.30 13.35
C PHE A 891 22.87 -4.17 12.39
N ASP A 892 21.77 -3.48 12.68
CA ASP A 892 21.20 -2.46 11.81
C ASP A 892 22.05 -1.16 11.84
N THR A 893 21.94 -0.37 10.78
CA THR A 893 22.58 0.95 10.65
C THR A 893 21.63 2.08 11.01
N VAL A 894 22.18 3.15 11.59
CA VAL A 894 21.45 4.28 12.18
C VAL A 894 22.16 5.60 11.90
N LEU A 895 21.42 6.70 11.97
CA LEU A 895 21.96 8.05 12.03
C LEU A 895 22.04 8.54 13.48
N ILE A 896 23.24 8.97 13.87
CA ILE A 896 23.50 9.57 15.19
C ILE A 896 23.73 11.07 15.05
N LEU A 897 23.11 11.86 15.94
CA LEU A 897 23.29 13.31 16.01
C LEU A 897 24.70 13.64 16.48
N ARG A 898 25.41 14.49 15.73
CA ARG A 898 26.79 14.91 16.03
C ARG A 898 26.98 16.40 16.11
N ASP A 899 26.34 17.13 15.20
CA ASP A 899 26.61 18.54 14.99
C ASP A 899 25.28 19.28 14.89
N LYS A 900 24.81 19.82 16.02
CA LYS A 900 23.58 20.63 16.05
C LYS A 900 23.69 21.87 15.15
N GLY A 901 24.89 22.44 14.98
CA GLY A 901 25.10 23.67 14.21
C GLY A 901 25.16 23.47 12.69
N LYS A 902 25.15 22.23 12.19
CA LYS A 902 24.97 21.93 10.77
C LYS A 902 23.49 21.84 10.41
N SER A 903 23.22 21.72 9.11
CA SER A 903 21.88 21.56 8.55
C SER A 903 21.70 20.23 7.80
N GLY A 904 20.47 19.74 7.79
CA GLY A 904 20.09 18.53 7.04
C GLY A 904 20.89 17.28 7.41
N ILE A 905 21.25 16.46 6.42
CA ILE A 905 21.95 15.17 6.61
C ILE A 905 23.32 15.33 7.29
N HIS A 906 23.98 16.49 7.14
CA HIS A 906 25.31 16.74 7.69
C HIS A 906 25.34 16.96 9.21
N ARG A 907 24.17 17.13 9.87
CA ARG A 907 24.04 17.06 11.34
C ARG A 907 24.40 15.68 11.90
N TYR A 908 24.27 14.67 11.05
CA TYR A 908 24.34 13.27 11.43
C TYR A 908 25.64 12.59 10.96
N GLN A 909 25.94 11.47 11.61
CA GLN A 909 26.94 10.50 11.17
C GLN A 909 26.24 9.14 11.10
N ALA A 910 26.58 8.31 10.11
CA ALA A 910 26.08 6.94 10.07
C ALA A 910 26.89 6.06 11.02
N ALA A 911 26.20 5.14 11.69
CA ALA A 911 26.81 4.17 12.60
C ALA A 911 26.08 2.82 12.52
N ARG A 912 26.75 1.72 12.89
CA ARG A 912 26.17 0.38 12.98
C ARG A 912 26.12 -0.05 14.45
N VAL A 913 24.93 -0.40 14.94
CA VAL A 913 24.74 -0.73 16.36
C VAL A 913 25.11 -2.19 16.62
N ARG A 914 26.10 -2.44 17.48
CA ARG A 914 26.50 -3.81 17.87
C ARG A 914 25.89 -4.24 19.20
N VAL A 915 25.75 -3.34 20.16
CA VAL A 915 25.22 -3.65 21.52
C VAL A 915 24.31 -2.53 21.99
N ILE A 916 23.18 -2.88 22.59
CA ILE A 916 22.29 -1.97 23.32
C ILE A 916 22.26 -2.46 24.77
N PHE A 917 22.61 -1.61 25.74
CA PHE A 917 22.81 -2.04 27.13
C PHE A 917 22.52 -0.95 28.16
N MET A 918 22.40 -1.37 29.42
CA MET A 918 22.40 -0.49 30.59
C MET A 918 23.47 -0.93 31.58
N LEU A 919 23.98 0.02 32.35
CA LEU A 919 24.88 -0.28 33.45
C LEU A 919 24.17 -1.04 34.58
N PRO A 920 24.86 -1.99 35.24
CA PRO A 920 24.35 -2.65 36.43
C PRO A 920 24.14 -1.64 37.56
N ALA A 921 23.25 -1.95 38.51
CA ALA A 921 22.84 -1.03 39.58
C ALA A 921 24.02 -0.32 40.27
N ALA A 922 25.09 -1.06 40.63
CA ALA A 922 26.30 -0.55 41.27
C ALA A 922 27.15 0.44 40.43
N LEU A 923 26.78 0.69 39.16
CA LEU A 923 27.43 1.66 38.28
C LEU A 923 26.42 2.67 37.69
N ARG A 924 25.14 2.64 38.10
CA ARG A 924 24.11 3.57 37.58
C ARG A 924 24.33 5.01 38.04
N ASP A 925 25.00 5.20 39.17
CA ASP A 925 25.38 6.53 39.68
C ASP A 925 26.37 7.25 38.75
N LEU A 926 27.11 6.51 37.90
CA LEU A 926 27.96 7.06 36.83
C LEU A 926 27.19 7.29 35.52
N TYR A 927 26.15 6.50 35.24
CA TYR A 927 25.24 6.76 34.13
C TYR A 927 23.97 5.89 34.23
N SER A 928 22.80 6.54 34.32
CA SER A 928 21.51 5.86 34.55
C SER A 928 20.73 5.53 33.28
N LYS A 929 20.98 6.25 32.17
CA LYS A 929 20.25 6.11 30.90
C LYS A 929 20.81 4.97 30.02
N PRO A 930 20.07 4.47 29.01
CA PRO A 930 20.57 3.45 28.11
C PRO A 930 21.75 3.91 27.24
N LEU A 931 22.66 2.97 26.99
CA LEU A 931 23.87 3.13 26.19
C LEU A 931 23.87 2.18 25.00
N VAL A 932 24.54 2.60 23.92
CA VAL A 932 24.80 1.75 22.76
C VAL A 932 26.28 1.76 22.41
N TYR A 933 26.80 0.61 21.99
CA TYR A 933 28.12 0.50 21.36
C TYR A 933 27.94 0.45 19.85
N VAL A 934 28.65 1.32 19.14
CA VAL A 934 28.49 1.52 17.70
C VAL A 934 29.83 1.44 16.98
N GLU A 935 29.79 0.91 15.75
CA GLU A 935 30.87 1.11 14.76
C GLU A 935 30.54 2.34 13.92
N LEU A 936 31.49 3.23 13.73
CA LEU A 936 31.29 4.48 13.00
C LEU A 936 31.57 4.32 11.50
N PHE A 937 30.86 5.12 10.72
CA PHE A 937 31.25 5.50 9.36
C PHE A 937 31.66 6.98 9.38
N TYR A 938 32.41 7.46 8.38
CA TYR A 938 32.70 8.88 8.28
C TYR A 938 31.41 9.70 8.03
N HIS A 939 31.47 11.03 8.23
CA HIS A 939 30.36 11.90 7.84
C HIS A 939 30.03 11.75 6.35
N MET A 940 28.77 12.04 5.98
CA MET A 940 28.33 11.99 4.59
C MET A 940 29.14 12.94 3.72
N SER A 941 29.38 12.55 2.46
CA SER A 941 30.02 13.37 1.43
C SER A 941 29.37 14.75 1.33
N ASN A 942 30.14 15.81 1.13
CA ASN A 942 29.61 17.19 1.08
C ASN A 942 28.54 17.40 0.00
N HIS A 943 28.54 16.57 -1.05
CA HIS A 943 27.59 16.59 -2.14
C HIS A 943 27.14 15.15 -2.46
N PRO A 944 25.94 14.96 -3.01
CA PRO A 944 25.50 13.67 -3.55
C PRO A 944 26.29 13.28 -4.80
N GLN A 945 26.37 11.99 -5.09
CA GLN A 945 27.06 11.48 -6.28
C GLN A 945 26.24 11.77 -7.55
N SER A 946 26.92 12.28 -8.59
CA SER A 946 26.29 12.56 -9.88
C SER A 946 25.71 11.28 -10.51
N GLY A 947 24.48 11.36 -11.04
CA GLY A 947 23.73 10.24 -11.62
C GLY A 947 22.75 9.60 -10.63
N THR A 948 23.21 9.18 -9.45
CA THR A 948 22.32 8.55 -8.44
C THR A 948 21.58 9.57 -7.57
N GLY A 949 22.15 10.77 -7.37
CA GLY A 949 21.67 11.73 -6.39
C GLY A 949 21.86 11.27 -4.93
N LEU A 950 22.57 10.15 -4.68
CA LEU A 950 22.73 9.60 -3.35
C LEU A 950 24.00 10.14 -2.68
N PHE A 951 23.88 10.50 -1.40
CA PHE A 951 25.04 10.76 -0.54
C PHE A 951 25.87 9.49 -0.32
N THR A 952 27.16 9.65 -0.03
CA THR A 952 28.05 8.51 0.24
C THR A 952 28.73 8.64 1.58
N THR A 953 29.08 7.50 2.19
CA THR A 953 29.92 7.41 3.38
C THR A 953 30.93 6.27 3.26
N THR A 954 31.98 6.29 4.08
CA THR A 954 33.08 5.32 4.07
C THR A 954 33.26 4.73 5.48
N ARG A 955 33.60 3.45 5.56
CA ARG A 955 34.05 2.76 6.80
C ARG A 955 35.05 3.61 7.60
N ALA A 956 34.74 3.98 8.84
CA ALA A 956 35.70 4.67 9.70
C ALA A 956 36.70 3.66 10.31
N LEU A 957 37.95 4.08 10.46
CA LEU A 957 39.05 3.27 10.98
C LEU A 957 39.83 4.06 12.03
N LYS A 958 40.23 3.42 13.14
CA LYS A 958 41.00 4.09 14.20
C LYS A 958 42.38 4.52 13.64
N PRO A 959 42.79 5.81 13.77
CA PRO A 959 43.99 6.34 13.14
C PRO A 959 45.25 5.48 13.37
N GLY A 960 45.98 5.19 12.29
CA GLY A 960 47.18 4.34 12.34
C GLY A 960 46.91 2.84 12.46
N THR A 961 45.66 2.38 12.34
CA THR A 961 45.28 0.96 12.41
C THR A 961 44.27 0.58 11.32
N ASN A 962 44.13 -0.72 11.05
CA ASN A 962 43.06 -1.27 10.20
C ASN A 962 41.81 -1.69 11.01
N LEU A 963 41.65 -1.23 12.25
CA LEU A 963 40.51 -1.55 13.11
C LEU A 963 39.37 -0.56 12.90
N ARG A 964 38.12 -1.03 12.95
CA ARG A 964 36.91 -0.20 12.88
C ARG A 964 36.95 0.87 13.97
N ASP A 965 36.61 2.11 13.61
CA ASP A 965 36.38 3.13 14.62
C ASP A 965 35.07 2.85 15.36
N CYS A 966 35.12 2.87 16.68
CA CYS A 966 34.05 2.39 17.56
C CYS A 966 34.03 3.19 18.86
N GLU A 967 32.84 3.42 19.39
CA GLU A 967 32.64 4.11 20.67
C GLU A 967 31.35 3.68 21.38
N VAL A 968 31.18 4.15 22.62
CA VAL A 968 29.93 4.07 23.37
C VAL A 968 29.28 5.45 23.41
N ILE A 969 27.97 5.51 23.15
CA ILE A 969 27.15 6.72 23.18
C ILE A 969 25.80 6.48 23.89
N PRO A 970 25.11 7.54 24.34
CA PRO A 970 23.72 7.46 24.76
C PRO A 970 22.81 6.97 23.63
N LEU A 971 21.83 6.12 23.95
CA LEU A 971 20.81 5.68 23.00
C LEU A 971 20.06 6.89 22.36
N SER A 972 19.83 7.94 23.15
CA SER A 972 19.14 9.17 22.73
C SER A 972 19.86 10.01 21.67
N LEU A 973 21.12 9.69 21.32
CA LEU A 973 21.79 10.31 20.17
C LEU A 973 21.39 9.66 18.84
N ILE A 974 20.82 8.45 18.85
CA ILE A 974 20.24 7.85 17.63
C ILE A 974 18.94 8.61 17.30
N ARG A 975 18.83 9.06 16.04
CA ARG A 975 17.67 9.85 15.57
C ARG A 975 16.80 9.15 14.54
N MET A 976 17.31 8.12 13.86
CA MET A 976 16.58 7.22 12.98
C MET A 976 17.47 6.04 12.58
N THR A 977 16.86 4.99 12.04
CA THR A 977 17.55 3.96 11.25
C THR A 977 17.92 4.48 9.86
N CYS A 978 18.87 3.84 9.19
CA CYS A 978 19.17 4.14 7.80
C CYS A 978 19.73 2.91 7.07
N HIS A 979 19.55 2.86 5.75
CA HIS A 979 20.15 1.82 4.91
C HIS A 979 21.44 2.30 4.25
N LEU A 980 22.52 1.53 4.42
CA LEU A 980 23.79 1.74 3.73
C LEU A 980 23.99 0.67 2.66
N ALA A 981 23.72 1.03 1.41
CA ALA A 981 23.89 0.12 0.27
C ALA A 981 25.35 0.13 -0.22
N PRO A 982 25.99 -1.02 -0.42
CA PRO A 982 27.42 -1.10 -0.74
C PRO A 982 27.71 -0.60 -2.17
N MET A 983 28.75 0.21 -2.32
CA MET A 983 29.31 0.50 -3.64
C MET A 983 30.13 -0.71 -4.09
N TYR A 984 29.52 -1.60 -4.88
CA TYR A 984 30.13 -2.87 -5.32
C TYR A 984 31.50 -2.72 -6.04
N SER A 985 31.81 -1.54 -6.59
CA SER A 985 33.12 -1.18 -7.14
C SER A 985 34.22 -0.95 -6.08
N THR A 986 33.86 -0.89 -4.79
CA THR A 986 34.75 -0.62 -3.64
C THR A 986 34.84 -1.80 -2.67
N LEU A 987 34.56 -3.02 -3.16
CA LEU A 987 34.76 -4.25 -2.41
C LEU A 987 36.25 -4.48 -2.14
N ASP A 988 36.59 -4.67 -0.87
CA ASP A 988 37.93 -4.95 -0.38
C ASP A 988 38.21 -6.46 -0.54
N ILE A 989 38.43 -6.90 -1.79
CA ILE A 989 38.64 -8.32 -2.13
C ILE A 989 40.13 -8.65 -2.05
N ASP A 990 40.49 -9.42 -1.04
CA ASP A 990 41.74 -10.17 -0.95
C ASP A 990 41.51 -11.63 -1.42
N ASP A 991 42.55 -12.32 -1.89
CA ASP A 991 42.48 -13.71 -2.37
C ASP A 991 42.05 -14.70 -1.27
N SER A 992 42.13 -14.29 0.01
CA SER A 992 41.61 -15.04 1.17
C SER A 992 40.09 -15.01 1.32
N ILE A 993 39.39 -14.09 0.63
CA ILE A 993 37.95 -13.89 0.75
C ILE A 993 37.25 -14.73 -0.31
N GLY A 994 36.63 -15.82 0.13
CA GLY A 994 35.83 -16.71 -0.72
C GLY A 994 34.66 -16.00 -1.43
N PRO A 995 33.92 -16.72 -2.30
CA PRO A 995 32.85 -16.11 -3.09
C PRO A 995 31.81 -15.42 -2.19
N ILE A 996 31.52 -14.15 -2.49
CA ILE A 996 30.50 -13.37 -1.76
C ILE A 996 29.14 -14.08 -1.86
N THR A 997 28.54 -14.38 -0.71
CA THR A 997 27.23 -15.04 -0.55
C THR A 997 26.26 -14.14 0.22
N SER A 998 25.00 -14.56 0.36
CA SER A 998 23.99 -13.92 1.22
C SER A 998 24.38 -13.83 2.70
N HIS A 999 25.39 -14.59 3.15
CA HIS A 999 25.89 -14.54 4.52
C HIS A 999 27.14 -13.64 4.68
N SER A 1000 27.61 -13.02 3.60
CA SER A 1000 28.77 -12.12 3.63
C SER A 1000 28.38 -10.74 4.19
N ASP A 1001 29.04 -10.31 5.27
CA ASP A 1001 28.80 -8.99 5.89
C ASP A 1001 29.37 -7.85 5.03
N LEU A 1002 28.60 -7.38 4.02
CA LEU A 1002 29.06 -6.32 3.13
C LEU A 1002 29.32 -4.98 3.83
N LEU A 1003 28.73 -4.72 5.02
CA LEU A 1003 29.06 -3.54 5.84
C LEU A 1003 30.48 -3.62 6.43
N GLN A 1004 31.09 -4.81 6.46
CA GLN A 1004 32.49 -5.04 6.84
C GLN A 1004 33.41 -5.08 5.60
N LEU A 1005 32.99 -5.77 4.54
CA LEU A 1005 33.79 -6.05 3.33
C LEU A 1005 33.87 -4.89 2.33
N CYS A 1006 32.84 -4.05 2.24
CA CYS A 1006 32.83 -2.91 1.35
C CYS A 1006 33.47 -1.69 2.04
N ARG A 1007 34.20 -0.86 1.28
CA ARG A 1007 34.81 0.37 1.81
C ARG A 1007 33.82 1.53 1.85
N THR A 1008 33.07 1.72 0.78
CA THR A 1008 32.20 2.90 0.56
C THR A 1008 30.76 2.48 0.31
N PHE A 1009 29.81 3.28 0.78
CA PHE A 1009 28.39 2.98 0.80
C PHE A 1009 27.59 4.17 0.29
N TYR A 1010 26.56 3.91 -0.50
CA TYR A 1010 25.48 4.84 -0.77
C TYR A 1010 24.56 4.92 0.46
N PHE A 1011 24.23 6.14 0.87
CA PHE A 1011 23.11 6.38 1.78
C PHE A 1011 21.81 6.23 0.99
N ASN A 1012 21.09 5.13 1.22
CA ASN A 1012 19.91 4.81 0.42
C ASN A 1012 18.68 5.54 0.95
N ILE A 1013 18.33 6.66 0.32
CA ILE A 1013 17.19 7.51 0.69
C ILE A 1013 15.84 6.80 0.48
N PHE A 1014 15.80 5.80 -0.42
CA PHE A 1014 14.62 5.02 -0.76
C PHE A 1014 14.39 3.83 0.20
N ALA A 1015 15.03 3.81 1.36
CA ALA A 1015 14.79 2.76 2.37
C ALA A 1015 13.37 2.84 2.96
N THR A 1016 12.88 4.06 3.19
CA THR A 1016 11.55 4.37 3.74
C THR A 1016 11.00 5.65 3.10
N TYR A 1017 9.67 5.80 3.02
CA TYR A 1017 9.06 7.04 2.53
C TYR A 1017 9.40 8.24 3.44
N ALA A 1018 9.37 8.06 4.76
CA ALA A 1018 9.75 9.10 5.72
C ALA A 1018 11.19 9.62 5.52
N LEU A 1019 12.15 8.74 5.20
CA LEU A 1019 13.53 9.17 4.93
C LEU A 1019 13.63 9.94 3.61
N TYR A 1020 12.92 9.50 2.57
CA TYR A 1020 12.84 10.17 1.28
C TYR A 1020 12.28 11.60 1.43
N GLU A 1021 11.12 11.74 2.07
CA GLU A 1021 10.46 13.02 2.31
C GLU A 1021 11.30 13.96 3.19
N LEU A 1022 11.98 13.43 4.22
CA LEU A 1022 12.83 14.22 5.10
C LEU A 1022 14.05 14.81 4.37
N LEU A 1023 14.68 14.06 3.45
CA LEU A 1023 15.79 14.59 2.66
C LEU A 1023 15.32 15.61 1.62
N ARG A 1024 14.10 15.47 1.09
CA ARG A 1024 13.47 16.48 0.23
C ARG A 1024 13.18 17.77 0.98
N HIS A 1025 12.60 17.68 2.18
CA HIS A 1025 12.41 18.82 3.09
C HIS A 1025 13.74 19.51 3.46
N TRP A 1026 14.84 18.77 3.54
CA TRP A 1026 16.17 19.36 3.73
C TRP A 1026 16.78 19.99 2.48
N GLY A 1027 16.21 19.80 1.29
CA GLY A 1027 16.80 20.19 0.01
C GLY A 1027 18.05 19.37 -0.36
N GLN A 1028 18.09 18.11 0.09
CA GLN A 1028 19.26 17.22 0.06
C GLN A 1028 18.88 15.78 -0.36
N ASP A 1029 17.87 15.62 -1.22
CA ASP A 1029 17.53 14.34 -1.87
C ASP A 1029 18.41 14.06 -3.11
N GLY A 1030 19.17 15.06 -3.55
CA GLY A 1030 20.05 15.02 -4.72
C GLY A 1030 19.32 15.05 -6.05
N SER A 1031 18.09 15.57 -6.12
CA SER A 1031 17.41 15.80 -7.40
C SER A 1031 18.23 16.77 -8.27
N PRO A 1032 18.46 16.45 -9.56
CA PRO A 1032 19.21 17.31 -10.49
C PRO A 1032 18.48 18.60 -10.85
#